data_AF-A0A965H2A4-F1
#
_entry.id   AF-A0A965H2A4-F1
#
_cell.length_a   1.000
_cell.length_b   1.000
_cell.length_c   1.000
_cell.angle_alpha   90.00
_cell.angle_beta   90.00
_cell.angle_gamma   90.00
#
_symmetry.space_group_name_H-M   'P 1'
#
loop_
_entity.id
_entity.type
_entity.pdbx_description
1 polymer ?
#
loop_
_entity_poly.entity_id
_entity_poly.type
_entity_poly.pdbx_seq_one_letter_code
_entity_poly.pdbx_strand_id
1 'polypeptide(L)'
;AGGTIDVWAETGSITQDASSLITSTGATAAARLRAATSVTVGDIELPDGKVSITAVAGSVLDADALVTTGGSGANDADQDITASGLRLSAGAAVGDAVNHLETTVATLTALAANGSIWVLEANALSIGDVGLSVNRVLADASVSTADSTDAVQSDLRTTGGNGSIVVRTTAGSLTLTNGTAPGSASTPADLAAVSSHGSGNILLQAQGTDADLLIGAGVNSATGHITLSASRTVAAGTGTTIATTGAGSVQITAGTGNLTMAADALISSVNGDILLRAGNDVSDQLTLGRVVASNANVGLVSTGSVIDSDTVTSTVDDSTIDVTARGLLISAGKGAGLLAGNSLSLAVNAIETRVETLSARVRGSDGLNLLEADQLIIGDVVSQVDTQQAIQVYAVLSTGLSESVNELTQSDVVTDAINGANGSIVIRTTNGSITLREGTAAFDLDPDAAVVAHGTGNILIQAMGAGAEIVAESNADVQSTRGHVTLSAAESVRLQAGVNVATTQTGSIDLRASAGSVLMAADATLETANGDIRIIAGDGAGDQVAIGVITASAGNLAITTSGSVIDSDTVTAEADDTTVDIVAQGLRVDAGKGFGLLAGNSLSLAVNAIETSVGVVSVVVRGSDGINIRESDALLIGTEISCCRRPGPIQTSWLRRMPTCEAAPATSR
;
A
#
# COMPACT_ATOMS: atom_id res chain seq x y z
N ALA A 1 25.78 48.97 -1.86
CA ALA A 1 24.89 48.19 -2.73
C ALA A 1 25.74 47.46 -3.77
N GLY A 2 25.68 46.14 -3.80
CA GLY A 2 26.31 45.25 -4.77
C GLY A 2 27.77 44.90 -4.49
N GLY A 3 28.32 45.33 -3.35
CA GLY A 3 29.70 45.04 -2.95
C GLY A 3 29.84 43.59 -2.48
N THR A 4 31.01 43.01 -2.71
CA THR A 4 31.35 41.68 -2.22
C THR A 4 32.20 41.76 -0.96
N ILE A 5 32.02 40.84 -0.03
CA ILE A 5 32.77 40.74 1.23
C ILE A 5 33.53 39.41 1.24
N ASP A 6 34.83 39.43 1.53
CA ASP A 6 35.67 38.23 1.69
C ASP A 6 36.32 38.26 3.07
N VAL A 7 35.96 37.31 3.93
CA VAL A 7 36.53 37.11 5.27
C VAL A 7 37.29 35.79 5.25
N TRP A 8 38.60 35.85 5.50
CA TRP A 8 39.46 34.67 5.40
C TRP A 8 40.38 34.52 6.62
N ALA A 9 40.23 33.42 7.34
CA ALA A 9 41.18 32.94 8.33
C ALA A 9 42.02 31.80 7.72
N GLU A 10 43.28 32.09 7.39
CA GLU A 10 44.15 31.15 6.66
C GLU A 10 44.52 29.90 7.47
N THR A 11 44.71 30.04 8.79
CA THR A 11 45.16 28.95 9.67
C THR A 11 44.23 28.70 10.86
N GLY A 12 43.21 29.53 11.05
CA GLY A 12 42.37 29.53 12.25
C GLY A 12 40.87 29.55 11.94
N SER A 13 40.09 29.87 12.98
CA SER A 13 38.63 29.99 12.91
C SER A 13 38.21 31.41 12.60
N ILE A 14 37.00 31.54 12.06
CA ILE A 14 36.23 32.80 12.13
C ILE A 14 35.27 32.62 13.31
N THR A 15 35.24 33.57 14.24
CA THR A 15 34.34 33.55 15.39
C THR A 15 33.63 34.88 15.47
N GLN A 16 32.36 34.88 15.06
CA GLN A 16 31.46 36.00 15.28
C GLN A 16 30.86 35.88 16.70
N ASP A 17 30.69 37.02 17.34
CA ASP A 17 29.69 37.15 18.42
C ASP A 17 28.30 37.11 17.78
N ALA A 18 27.28 36.61 18.49
CA ALA A 18 25.88 36.61 18.02
C ALA A 18 25.47 37.95 17.39
N SER A 19 25.85 39.07 18.02
CA SER A 19 25.54 40.42 17.53
C SER A 19 26.38 40.93 16.35
N SER A 20 27.22 40.09 15.74
CA SER A 20 28.13 40.50 14.67
C SER A 20 27.43 40.51 13.31
N LEU A 21 27.23 41.69 12.74
CA LEU A 21 26.57 41.84 11.44
C LEU A 21 27.54 41.95 10.24
N ILE A 22 27.41 41.03 9.28
CA ILE A 22 27.94 41.15 7.92
C ILE A 22 26.80 41.48 6.96
N THR A 23 26.79 42.69 6.38
CA THR A 23 25.69 43.12 5.50
C THR A 23 26.16 43.62 4.14
N SER A 24 25.45 43.25 3.08
CA SER A 24 25.58 43.83 1.74
C SER A 24 24.26 43.72 0.97
N THR A 25 23.87 44.78 0.26
CA THR A 25 22.54 44.87 -0.37
C THR A 25 22.58 44.78 -1.89
N GLY A 26 21.53 44.25 -2.51
CA GLY A 26 21.36 44.17 -3.97
C GLY A 26 21.80 42.84 -4.57
N ALA A 27 21.24 42.50 -5.74
CA ALA A 27 21.31 41.15 -6.33
C ALA A 27 22.72 40.63 -6.68
N THR A 28 23.72 41.50 -6.76
CA THR A 28 25.12 41.11 -7.00
C THR A 28 25.95 41.04 -5.71
N ALA A 29 25.34 41.30 -4.55
CA ALA A 29 26.02 41.17 -3.27
C ALA A 29 26.44 39.72 -3.06
N ALA A 30 27.67 39.54 -2.57
CA ALA A 30 28.17 38.22 -2.21
C ALA A 30 29.05 38.32 -0.96
N ALA A 31 28.88 37.40 -0.03
CA ALA A 31 29.76 37.25 1.12
C ALA A 31 30.40 35.87 1.12
N ARG A 32 31.71 35.85 1.35
CA ARG A 32 32.50 34.63 1.45
C ARG A 32 33.22 34.59 2.78
N LEU A 33 32.98 33.56 3.56
CA LEU A 33 33.67 33.28 4.82
C LEU A 33 34.44 31.97 4.65
N ARG A 34 35.76 32.02 4.82
CA ARG A 34 36.61 30.82 4.75
C ARG A 34 37.50 30.73 5.97
N ALA A 35 37.45 29.62 6.69
CA ALA A 35 38.30 29.31 7.83
C ALA A 35 38.98 27.97 7.66
N ALA A 36 40.21 27.83 8.17
CA ALA A 36 40.90 26.54 8.20
C ALA A 36 40.24 25.55 9.18
N THR A 37 39.73 26.07 10.30
CA THR A 37 39.04 25.30 11.33
C THR A 37 37.53 25.54 11.23
N SER A 38 36.91 26.22 12.20
CA SER A 38 35.47 26.43 12.26
C SER A 38 35.08 27.86 11.86
N VAL A 39 33.82 28.02 11.45
CA VAL A 39 33.16 29.33 11.36
C VAL A 39 32.01 29.31 12.36
N THR A 40 32.07 30.17 13.37
CA THR A 40 30.93 30.48 14.25
C THR A 40 30.26 31.73 13.70
N VAL A 41 28.98 31.61 13.35
CA VAL A 41 28.18 32.56 12.56
C VAL A 41 27.26 33.33 13.51
N GLY A 42 27.36 34.67 13.52
CA GLY A 42 26.27 35.54 13.98
C GLY A 42 25.57 36.09 12.74
N ASP A 43 25.05 37.31 12.76
CA ASP A 43 24.25 37.81 11.63
C ASP A 43 24.99 37.99 10.27
N ILE A 44 24.44 37.39 9.21
CA ILE A 44 24.82 37.63 7.82
C ILE A 44 23.58 38.00 6.99
N GLU A 45 23.48 39.26 6.58
CA GLU A 45 22.34 39.81 5.86
C GLU A 45 22.68 40.25 4.43
N LEU A 46 22.39 39.37 3.47
CA LEU A 46 22.47 39.63 2.03
C LEU A 46 21.17 39.21 1.31
N PRO A 47 20.01 39.82 1.57
CA PRO A 47 18.71 39.28 1.14
C PRO A 47 18.57 38.95 -0.35
N ASP A 48 19.16 39.77 -1.22
CA ASP A 48 19.18 39.53 -2.67
C ASP A 48 20.45 38.81 -3.16
N GLY A 49 21.45 38.69 -2.29
CA GLY A 49 22.81 38.22 -2.59
C GLY A 49 23.08 36.79 -2.17
N LYS A 50 24.33 36.34 -2.39
CA LYS A 50 24.75 34.96 -2.09
C LYS A 50 25.75 34.91 -0.95
N VAL A 51 25.70 33.86 -0.14
CA VAL A 51 26.64 33.60 0.95
C VAL A 51 27.32 32.25 0.73
N SER A 52 28.64 32.19 0.91
CA SER A 52 29.35 30.92 0.99
C SER A 52 30.22 30.87 2.24
N ILE A 53 30.05 29.81 3.01
CA ILE A 53 30.79 29.55 4.23
C ILE A 53 31.55 28.24 4.07
N THR A 54 32.86 28.29 4.26
CA THR A 54 33.74 27.12 4.21
C THR A 54 34.55 27.00 5.50
N ALA A 55 34.29 25.94 6.27
CA ALA A 55 35.07 25.51 7.43
C ALA A 55 35.88 24.27 7.01
N VAL A 56 37.16 24.43 6.65
CA VAL A 56 37.91 23.38 5.93
C VAL A 56 38.03 22.08 6.74
N ALA A 57 38.42 22.17 8.01
CA ALA A 57 38.53 21.01 8.90
C ALA A 57 37.44 20.96 9.98
N GLY A 58 36.85 22.12 10.31
CA GLY A 58 35.91 22.26 11.41
C GLY A 58 34.45 22.33 10.97
N SER A 59 33.63 22.89 11.85
CA SER A 59 32.18 23.03 11.66
C SER A 59 31.80 24.46 11.27
N VAL A 60 30.65 24.60 10.62
CA VAL A 60 29.89 25.85 10.60
C VAL A 60 28.91 25.76 11.77
N LEU A 61 28.98 26.69 12.71
CA LEU A 61 28.21 26.69 13.95
C LEU A 61 27.45 28.00 14.07
N ASP A 62 26.28 27.94 14.67
CA ASP A 62 25.58 29.11 15.16
C ASP A 62 26.27 29.67 16.42
N ALA A 63 26.35 31.00 16.51
CA ALA A 63 26.89 31.77 17.64
C ALA A 63 25.87 32.04 18.73
N ASP A 64 24.58 31.96 18.41
CA ASP A 64 23.50 32.21 19.34
C ASP A 64 23.39 31.11 20.39
N ALA A 65 22.81 31.52 21.52
CA ALA A 65 22.73 30.67 22.69
C ALA A 65 21.35 30.01 22.73
N LEU A 66 21.34 28.69 22.90
CA LEU A 66 20.15 27.91 23.21
C LEU A 66 19.22 28.60 24.21
N VAL A 67 17.93 28.61 23.90
CA VAL A 67 16.88 29.10 24.78
C VAL A 67 16.63 28.09 25.90
N THR A 68 16.87 28.48 27.15
CA THR A 68 16.79 27.56 28.31
C THR A 68 15.45 27.59 29.07
N THR A 69 14.34 27.92 28.42
CA THR A 69 13.02 27.95 29.07
C THR A 69 12.52 26.51 29.32
N GLY A 70 12.61 26.04 30.57
CA GLY A 70 12.07 24.73 30.97
C GLY A 70 13.10 23.64 31.29
N GLY A 71 14.40 23.95 31.36
CA GLY A 71 15.43 23.04 31.88
C GLY A 71 16.14 22.17 30.83
N SER A 72 15.64 22.11 29.59
CA SER A 72 16.36 21.64 28.39
C SER A 72 16.59 22.82 27.45
N GLY A 73 17.81 23.01 26.95
CA GLY A 73 18.07 24.01 25.91
C GLY A 73 17.34 23.64 24.61
N ALA A 74 16.60 24.60 24.04
CA ALA A 74 16.04 24.51 22.71
C ALA A 74 16.81 25.44 21.78
N ASN A 75 16.81 25.11 20.49
CA ASN A 75 17.27 26.03 19.46
C ASN A 75 16.58 27.39 19.63
N ASP A 76 17.31 28.48 19.43
CA ASP A 76 16.66 29.77 19.33
C ASP A 76 16.02 29.97 17.96
N ALA A 77 15.55 31.19 17.71
CA ALA A 77 14.77 31.54 16.54
C ALA A 77 15.32 32.80 15.86
N ASP A 78 16.47 33.30 16.32
CA ASP A 78 17.14 34.39 15.64
C ASP A 78 17.61 33.93 14.25
N GLN A 79 17.82 34.85 13.33
CA GLN A 79 18.13 34.48 11.94
C GLN A 79 19.59 34.73 11.62
N ASP A 80 20.40 33.67 11.65
CA ASP A 80 21.84 33.77 11.42
C ASP A 80 22.17 34.23 9.99
N ILE A 81 21.47 33.68 8.98
CA ILE A 81 21.80 33.92 7.58
C ILE A 81 20.56 34.23 6.75
N THR A 82 20.50 35.46 6.22
CA THR A 82 19.49 35.88 5.23
C THR A 82 20.16 36.07 3.87
N ALA A 83 19.79 35.25 2.87
CA ALA A 83 20.41 35.29 1.54
C ALA A 83 19.52 34.75 0.41
N SER A 84 19.74 35.16 -0.84
CA SER A 84 19.08 34.51 -1.99
C SER A 84 19.65 33.12 -2.28
N GLY A 85 20.92 32.87 -1.94
CA GLY A 85 21.53 31.55 -2.05
C GLY A 85 22.64 31.33 -1.01
N LEU A 86 22.63 30.17 -0.37
CA LEU A 86 23.57 29.79 0.68
C LEU A 86 24.31 28.50 0.33
N ARG A 87 25.65 28.58 0.34
CA ARG A 87 26.56 27.46 0.15
C ARG A 87 27.35 27.17 1.42
N LEU A 88 27.12 26.02 2.03
CA LEU A 88 27.81 25.56 3.24
C LEU A 88 28.75 24.39 2.93
N SER A 89 29.99 24.47 3.39
CA SER A 89 30.99 23.40 3.23
C SER A 89 31.81 23.25 4.50
N ALA A 90 31.55 22.18 5.27
CA ALA A 90 32.22 21.91 6.54
C ALA A 90 33.02 20.59 6.48
N GLY A 91 34.21 20.59 7.06
CA GLY A 91 35.02 19.39 7.29
C GLY A 91 34.46 18.49 8.39
N ALA A 92 33.71 19.07 9.32
CA ALA A 92 32.98 18.37 10.38
C ALA A 92 31.46 18.50 10.15
N ALA A 93 30.75 19.36 10.89
CA ALA A 93 29.29 19.50 10.84
C ALA A 93 28.83 20.89 10.37
N VAL A 94 27.58 20.99 9.94
CA VAL A 94 26.86 22.25 9.74
C VAL A 94 25.76 22.33 10.78
N GLY A 95 25.81 23.33 11.65
CA GLY A 95 25.02 23.40 12.88
C GLY A 95 25.41 22.32 13.91
N ASP A 96 24.62 22.23 14.97
CA ASP A 96 24.65 21.22 16.01
C ASP A 96 23.26 20.57 16.19
N ALA A 97 23.17 19.43 16.86
CA ALA A 97 21.95 18.64 16.99
C ALA A 97 20.83 19.34 17.79
N VAL A 98 21.18 20.37 18.57
CA VAL A 98 20.21 21.21 19.28
C VAL A 98 20.28 22.66 18.80
N ASN A 99 21.49 23.17 18.57
CA ASN A 99 21.75 24.52 18.03
C ASN A 99 21.92 24.42 16.51
N HIS A 100 20.80 24.36 15.80
CA HIS A 100 20.75 24.33 14.34
C HIS A 100 21.31 25.65 13.79
N LEU A 101 21.53 25.71 12.48
CA LEU A 101 21.81 26.98 11.81
C LEU A 101 20.49 27.55 11.28
N GLU A 102 20.16 28.77 11.69
CA GLU A 102 18.93 29.45 11.32
C GLU A 102 19.11 30.25 10.03
N THR A 103 18.22 30.02 9.08
CA THR A 103 18.35 30.61 7.75
C THR A 103 17.05 31.20 7.25
N THR A 104 17.17 32.28 6.48
CA THR A 104 16.13 32.86 5.64
C THR A 104 16.66 32.89 4.21
N VAL A 105 16.64 31.73 3.53
CA VAL A 105 17.25 31.58 2.20
C VAL A 105 16.34 30.92 1.16
N ALA A 106 16.47 31.37 -0.09
CA ALA A 106 15.70 30.79 -1.19
C ALA A 106 16.33 29.50 -1.76
N THR A 107 17.66 29.38 -1.76
CA THR A 107 18.36 28.18 -2.22
C THR A 107 19.49 27.78 -1.29
N LEU A 108 19.54 26.51 -0.91
CA LEU A 108 20.56 25.94 -0.03
C LEU A 108 21.29 24.78 -0.69
N THR A 109 22.59 24.71 -0.43
CA THR A 109 23.41 23.51 -0.56
C THR A 109 24.31 23.39 0.66
N ALA A 110 24.53 22.17 1.13
CA ALA A 110 25.37 21.90 2.29
C ALA A 110 26.15 20.59 2.15
N LEU A 111 27.44 20.66 2.50
CA LEU A 111 28.34 19.51 2.57
C LEU A 111 28.93 19.44 3.99
N ALA A 112 28.82 18.28 4.63
CA ALA A 112 29.47 17.97 5.90
C ALA A 112 30.30 16.69 5.78
N ALA A 113 31.62 16.79 5.93
CA ALA A 113 32.49 15.67 5.60
C ALA A 113 32.56 14.58 6.68
N ASN A 114 32.43 14.94 7.96
CA ASN A 114 32.55 13.98 9.08
C ASN A 114 31.48 14.20 10.17
N GLY A 115 30.41 14.89 9.84
CA GLY A 115 29.35 15.25 10.77
C GLY A 115 28.02 15.44 10.06
N SER A 116 27.06 15.94 10.82
CA SER A 116 25.68 16.11 10.39
C SER A 116 25.42 17.50 9.81
N ILE A 117 24.27 17.66 9.16
CA ILE A 117 23.74 18.94 8.69
C ILE A 117 22.45 19.23 9.45
N TRP A 118 22.39 20.37 10.12
CA TRP A 118 21.26 20.85 10.92
C TRP A 118 20.89 22.26 10.46
N VAL A 119 19.74 22.40 9.81
CA VAL A 119 19.27 23.71 9.32
C VAL A 119 17.81 23.91 9.69
N LEU A 120 17.50 25.09 10.21
CA LEU A 120 16.15 25.57 10.46
C LEU A 120 15.88 26.79 9.57
N GLU A 121 15.08 26.58 8.53
CA GLU A 121 14.76 27.64 7.57
C GLU A 121 13.44 28.34 7.93
N ALA A 122 13.41 29.66 7.83
CA ALA A 122 12.28 30.49 8.17
C ALA A 122 11.18 30.52 7.09
N ASN A 123 11.55 30.36 5.81
CA ASN A 123 10.62 30.49 4.69
C ASN A 123 10.72 29.30 3.69
N ALA A 124 10.21 29.48 2.47
CA ALA A 124 10.24 28.43 1.47
C ALA A 124 11.69 28.16 0.99
N LEU A 125 12.06 26.88 0.94
CA LEU A 125 13.43 26.47 0.63
C LEU A 125 13.50 25.64 -0.64
N SER A 126 14.47 25.92 -1.50
CA SER A 126 14.89 25.00 -2.56
C SER A 126 16.27 24.42 -2.24
N ILE A 127 16.42 23.10 -2.33
CA ILE A 127 17.74 22.48 -2.39
C ILE A 127 18.21 22.51 -3.83
N GLY A 128 19.40 23.08 -4.08
CA GLY A 128 19.91 23.26 -5.44
C GLY A 128 21.28 23.95 -5.51
N ASP A 129 21.58 24.53 -6.67
CA ASP A 129 22.92 25.00 -7.02
C ASP A 129 23.25 26.38 -6.44
N VAL A 130 24.35 26.47 -5.71
CA VAL A 130 24.91 27.74 -5.26
C VAL A 130 26.41 27.80 -5.54
N GLY A 131 26.82 28.86 -6.23
CA GLY A 131 28.21 29.25 -6.44
C GLY A 131 28.33 30.77 -6.49
N LEU A 132 29.50 31.29 -6.14
CA LEU A 132 29.76 32.73 -6.10
C LEU A 132 31.24 33.06 -6.26
N SER A 133 31.53 34.32 -6.57
CA SER A 133 32.86 34.91 -6.56
C SER A 133 32.84 36.24 -5.83
N VAL A 134 33.91 36.55 -5.10
CA VAL A 134 34.08 37.84 -4.42
C VAL A 134 35.35 38.54 -4.91
N ASN A 135 35.35 39.87 -4.87
CA ASN A 135 36.51 40.70 -5.19
C ASN A 135 37.40 40.86 -3.95
N ARG A 136 38.50 40.12 -3.87
CA ARG A 136 39.46 40.24 -2.77
C ARG A 136 40.31 41.49 -2.93
N VAL A 137 40.37 42.32 -1.90
CA VAL A 137 41.26 43.49 -1.84
C VAL A 137 42.69 43.03 -1.58
N LEU A 138 43.61 43.42 -2.46
CA LEU A 138 45.04 43.11 -2.36
C LEU A 138 45.79 44.18 -1.56
N ALA A 139 47.05 43.90 -1.22
CA ALA A 139 47.89 44.81 -0.43
C ALA A 139 48.14 46.18 -1.11
N ASP A 140 47.95 46.27 -2.43
CA ASP A 140 48.04 47.50 -3.22
C ASP A 140 46.68 48.19 -3.44
N ALA A 141 45.63 47.74 -2.75
CA ALA A 141 44.24 48.18 -2.88
C ALA A 141 43.58 47.88 -4.25
N SER A 142 44.24 47.11 -5.12
CA SER A 142 43.56 46.52 -6.28
C SER A 142 42.67 45.35 -5.85
N VAL A 143 41.82 44.87 -6.75
CA VAL A 143 40.93 43.72 -6.48
C VAL A 143 41.23 42.57 -7.44
N SER A 144 41.07 41.34 -6.94
CA SER A 144 41.21 40.12 -7.73
C SER A 144 40.13 39.10 -7.40
N THR A 145 39.74 38.30 -8.39
CA THR A 145 38.81 37.16 -8.25
C THR A 145 39.52 35.80 -8.35
N ALA A 146 40.83 35.79 -8.61
CA ALA A 146 41.57 34.58 -9.00
C ALA A 146 41.55 33.47 -7.93
N ASP A 147 41.55 33.84 -6.64
CA ASP A 147 41.58 32.91 -5.49
C ASP A 147 40.41 33.11 -4.51
N SER A 148 39.31 33.66 -5.02
CA SER A 148 38.13 34.06 -4.22
C SER A 148 36.82 33.67 -4.92
N THR A 149 36.87 32.59 -5.69
CA THR A 149 35.72 31.95 -6.32
C THR A 149 35.47 30.60 -5.65
N ASP A 150 34.25 30.37 -5.18
CA ASP A 150 33.82 29.07 -4.72
C ASP A 150 32.95 28.43 -5.81
N ALA A 151 33.35 27.23 -6.22
CA ALA A 151 32.66 26.50 -7.27
C ALA A 151 31.20 26.21 -6.90
N VAL A 152 30.37 26.02 -7.92
CA VAL A 152 28.98 25.59 -7.74
C VAL A 152 28.98 24.29 -6.94
N GLN A 153 28.22 24.30 -5.85
CA GLN A 153 27.89 23.13 -5.04
C GLN A 153 26.38 22.94 -5.14
N SER A 154 25.94 21.70 -5.02
CA SER A 154 24.53 21.32 -5.02
C SER A 154 24.25 20.36 -3.89
N ASP A 155 22.97 20.12 -3.65
CA ASP A 155 22.47 19.03 -2.80
C ASP A 155 22.82 19.21 -1.31
N LEU A 156 22.29 18.30 -0.49
CA LEU A 156 22.63 18.12 0.91
C LEU A 156 23.37 16.80 1.07
N ARG A 157 24.65 16.86 1.44
CA ARG A 157 25.52 15.67 1.45
C ARG A 157 26.28 15.56 2.76
N THR A 158 26.19 14.39 3.40
CA THR A 158 27.23 13.97 4.35
C THR A 158 28.09 12.89 3.69
N THR A 159 29.41 12.93 3.89
CA THR A 159 30.35 12.00 3.21
C THR A 159 31.13 11.10 4.17
N GLY A 160 30.91 11.25 5.47
CA GLY A 160 31.58 10.51 6.52
C GLY A 160 30.90 10.69 7.87
N GLY A 161 31.48 10.10 8.92
CA GLY A 161 31.04 10.29 10.31
C GLY A 161 29.64 9.76 10.66
N ASN A 162 28.98 9.04 9.74
CA ASN A 162 27.57 8.65 9.87
C ASN A 162 26.64 9.87 10.04
N GLY A 163 26.95 10.98 9.37
CA GLY A 163 26.26 12.24 9.54
C GLY A 163 24.79 12.20 9.11
N SER A 164 23.90 12.59 10.02
CA SER A 164 22.48 12.81 9.75
C SER A 164 22.24 14.12 9.01
N ILE A 165 21.12 14.23 8.32
CA ILE A 165 20.67 15.46 7.66
C ILE A 165 19.29 15.81 8.20
N VAL A 166 19.18 16.96 8.86
CA VAL A 166 17.93 17.50 9.37
C VAL A 166 17.72 18.90 8.82
N VAL A 167 16.70 19.05 7.99
CA VAL A 167 16.28 20.33 7.41
C VAL A 167 14.79 20.51 7.62
N ARG A 168 14.41 21.64 8.18
CA ARG A 168 13.01 21.97 8.47
C ARG A 168 12.72 23.40 8.02
N THR A 169 11.63 23.61 7.28
CA THR A 169 11.09 24.95 7.05
C THR A 169 9.97 25.22 8.06
N THR A 170 10.01 26.37 8.73
CA THR A 170 8.98 26.78 9.71
C THR A 170 7.79 27.47 9.05
N ALA A 171 8.02 28.13 7.91
CA ALA A 171 7.00 28.56 6.96
C ALA A 171 7.39 28.18 5.53
N GLY A 172 6.43 28.12 4.61
CA GLY A 172 6.70 27.84 3.19
C GLY A 172 7.12 26.39 2.89
N SER A 173 7.06 26.05 1.61
CA SER A 173 7.34 24.70 1.09
C SER A 173 8.83 24.38 1.01
N LEU A 174 9.16 23.10 1.04
CA LEU A 174 10.50 22.57 0.78
C LEU A 174 10.52 21.88 -0.60
N THR A 175 11.41 22.31 -1.48
CA THR A 175 11.57 21.75 -2.83
C THR A 175 12.95 21.13 -2.98
N LEU A 176 13.00 19.86 -3.40
CA LEU A 176 14.23 19.14 -3.67
C LEU A 176 14.46 19.10 -5.18
N THR A 177 15.47 19.80 -5.69
CA THR A 177 15.81 19.79 -7.11
C THR A 177 17.12 19.05 -7.33
N ASN A 178 17.26 18.41 -8.49
CA ASN A 178 18.52 17.75 -8.82
C ASN A 178 19.61 18.80 -9.09
N GLY A 179 20.71 18.71 -8.36
CA GLY A 179 21.88 19.55 -8.57
C GLY A 179 22.49 19.42 -9.95
N THR A 180 23.11 20.49 -10.46
CA THR A 180 23.97 20.42 -11.66
C THR A 180 25.45 20.58 -11.34
N ALA A 181 25.82 20.86 -10.07
CA ALA A 181 27.21 20.82 -9.66
C ALA A 181 27.79 19.44 -9.99
N PRO A 182 29.06 19.36 -10.42
CA PRO A 182 29.77 18.10 -10.54
C PRO A 182 29.94 17.47 -9.14
N GLY A 183 28.89 16.84 -8.60
CA GLY A 183 29.05 15.75 -7.64
C GLY A 183 29.95 14.70 -8.27
N SER A 184 30.76 14.01 -7.46
CA SER A 184 31.68 12.94 -7.90
C SER A 184 31.18 12.28 -9.18
N ALA A 185 31.81 12.61 -10.33
CA ALA A 185 31.37 12.25 -11.66
C ALA A 185 31.14 10.75 -11.74
N SER A 186 29.92 10.32 -11.43
CA SER A 186 29.46 8.97 -11.64
C SER A 186 28.40 9.08 -12.71
N THR A 187 28.60 8.29 -13.74
CA THR A 187 27.57 7.90 -14.67
C THR A 187 26.90 6.68 -14.06
N PRO A 188 25.57 6.68 -13.83
CA PRO A 188 24.61 7.73 -14.17
C PRO A 188 24.75 8.96 -13.25
N ALA A 189 24.35 10.14 -13.76
CA ALA A 189 24.39 11.42 -13.05
C ALA A 189 23.86 11.30 -11.62
N ASP A 190 24.39 12.09 -10.70
CA ASP A 190 23.79 12.24 -9.37
C ASP A 190 22.34 12.66 -9.57
N LEU A 191 21.41 11.83 -9.07
CA LEU A 191 19.97 12.08 -9.11
C LEU A 191 19.44 12.39 -7.72
N ALA A 192 20.31 12.54 -6.71
CA ALA A 192 19.90 12.73 -5.32
C ALA A 192 20.12 14.17 -4.84
N ALA A 193 19.04 14.84 -4.44
CA ALA A 193 19.14 16.14 -3.77
C ALA A 193 19.63 16.01 -2.33
N VAL A 194 19.44 14.84 -1.71
CA VAL A 194 19.83 14.60 -0.32
C VAL A 194 20.46 13.22 -0.20
N SER A 195 21.66 13.14 0.38
CA SER A 195 22.26 11.86 0.71
C SER A 195 23.12 11.87 1.96
N SER A 196 22.74 11.04 2.93
CA SER A 196 23.47 10.82 4.18
C SER A 196 24.42 9.63 4.11
N HIS A 197 25.53 9.73 4.82
CA HIS A 197 26.54 8.68 4.92
C HIS A 197 26.20 7.65 6.01
N GLY A 198 26.49 6.38 5.74
CA GLY A 198 26.46 5.31 6.74
C GLY A 198 25.12 5.19 7.46
N SER A 199 25.13 5.23 8.80
CA SER A 199 23.90 5.17 9.60
C SER A 199 23.20 6.53 9.80
N GLY A 200 23.57 7.56 9.03
CA GLY A 200 22.99 8.90 9.13
C GLY A 200 21.50 8.92 8.77
N ASN A 201 20.69 9.46 9.69
CA ASN A 201 19.25 9.61 9.50
C ASN A 201 18.93 10.84 8.64
N ILE A 202 17.78 10.85 7.98
CA ILE A 202 17.30 12.01 7.20
C ILE A 202 15.94 12.45 7.75
N LEU A 203 15.84 13.72 8.12
CA LEU A 203 14.58 14.41 8.41
C LEU A 203 14.42 15.62 7.47
N LEU A 204 13.39 15.60 6.64
CA LEU A 204 13.00 16.73 5.82
C LEU A 204 11.55 17.12 6.16
N GLN A 205 11.34 18.33 6.67
CA GLN A 205 10.01 18.79 7.06
C GLN A 205 9.64 20.15 6.49
N ALA A 206 8.43 20.24 5.93
CA ALA A 206 7.81 21.50 5.58
C ALA A 206 6.66 21.80 6.57
N GLN A 207 6.92 22.62 7.60
CA GLN A 207 6.01 22.80 8.74
C GLN A 207 5.06 24.00 8.59
N GLY A 208 5.28 24.85 7.60
CA GLY A 208 4.40 26.01 7.36
C GLY A 208 2.95 25.62 7.11
N THR A 209 2.02 26.52 7.43
CA THR A 209 0.61 26.34 7.03
C THR A 209 0.53 26.18 5.51
N ASP A 210 -0.19 25.15 5.05
CA ASP A 210 -0.31 24.80 3.64
C ASP A 210 1.02 24.54 2.92
N ALA A 211 2.11 24.29 3.66
CA ALA A 211 3.41 24.01 3.09
C ALA A 211 3.47 22.58 2.53
N ASP A 212 4.14 22.46 1.39
CA ASP A 212 4.34 21.21 0.68
C ASP A 212 5.80 20.77 0.72
N LEU A 213 6.01 19.47 0.57
CA LEU A 213 7.32 18.89 0.27
C LEU A 213 7.29 18.35 -1.16
N LEU A 214 8.01 19.03 -2.06
CA LEU A 214 8.13 18.67 -3.47
C LEU A 214 9.46 17.97 -3.71
N ILE A 215 9.42 16.68 -3.97
CA ILE A 215 10.60 15.82 -4.16
C ILE A 215 10.79 15.64 -5.66
N GLY A 216 11.67 16.45 -6.26
CA GLY A 216 12.04 16.37 -7.67
C GLY A 216 13.33 15.60 -7.93
N ALA A 217 14.02 15.16 -6.87
CA ALA A 217 15.25 14.39 -6.91
C ALA A 217 15.33 13.48 -5.67
N GLY A 218 16.18 12.46 -5.74
CA GLY A 218 16.25 11.39 -4.75
C GLY A 218 16.70 11.79 -3.36
N VAL A 219 16.32 10.97 -2.38
CA VAL A 219 16.65 11.09 -0.97
C VAL A 219 17.20 9.75 -0.49
N ASN A 220 18.50 9.68 -0.22
CA ASN A 220 19.20 8.42 -0.01
C ASN A 220 19.92 8.38 1.34
N SER A 221 19.56 7.43 2.20
CA SER A 221 20.39 7.04 3.34
C SER A 221 21.01 5.67 3.07
N ALA A 222 22.20 5.39 3.60
CA ALA A 222 22.75 4.04 3.50
C ALA A 222 22.00 3.08 4.43
N THR A 223 22.10 3.24 5.76
CA THR A 223 21.38 2.38 6.72
C THR A 223 20.56 3.15 7.75
N GLY A 224 20.46 4.47 7.63
CA GLY A 224 19.67 5.31 8.52
C GLY A 224 18.19 5.36 8.12
N HIS A 225 17.37 5.89 9.02
CA HIS A 225 15.95 6.08 8.81
C HIS A 225 15.70 7.36 8.01
N ILE A 226 14.64 7.35 7.19
CA ILE A 226 14.21 8.51 6.40
C ILE A 226 12.82 8.91 6.89
N THR A 227 12.66 10.18 7.28
CA THR A 227 11.38 10.78 7.66
C THR A 227 11.15 12.03 6.82
N LEU A 228 10.08 11.99 6.03
CA LEU A 228 9.67 13.08 5.17
C LEU A 228 8.27 13.52 5.60
N SER A 229 8.07 14.80 5.86
CA SER A 229 6.74 15.28 6.23
C SER A 229 6.44 16.68 5.73
N ALA A 230 5.20 16.90 5.32
CA ALA A 230 4.69 18.23 5.00
C ALA A 230 3.37 18.48 5.72
N SER A 231 3.12 19.73 6.09
CA SER A 231 1.84 20.14 6.67
C SER A 231 0.67 19.83 5.75
N ARG A 232 0.81 20.06 4.43
CA ARG A 232 -0.25 19.78 3.44
C ARG A 232 0.06 18.58 2.55
N THR A 233 0.86 18.76 1.50
CA THR A 233 1.08 17.73 0.48
C THR A 233 2.53 17.31 0.39
N VAL A 234 2.76 16.01 0.17
CA VAL A 234 4.07 15.50 -0.26
C VAL A 234 3.92 14.97 -1.69
N ALA A 235 4.81 15.40 -2.58
CA ALA A 235 4.78 14.99 -3.99
C ALA A 235 6.15 14.45 -4.42
N ALA A 236 6.23 13.16 -4.77
CA ALA A 236 7.41 12.54 -5.39
C ALA A 236 7.27 12.56 -6.92
N GLY A 237 8.11 13.36 -7.57
CA GLY A 237 8.10 13.56 -9.01
C GLY A 237 8.67 12.38 -9.79
N THR A 238 8.62 12.49 -11.12
CA THR A 238 9.06 11.44 -12.05
C THR A 238 10.53 11.08 -11.86
N GLY A 239 10.85 9.78 -11.90
CA GLY A 239 12.22 9.26 -11.82
C GLY A 239 12.90 9.47 -10.46
N THR A 240 12.16 9.89 -9.43
CA THR A 240 12.72 10.09 -8.10
C THR A 240 12.87 8.78 -7.34
N THR A 241 13.87 8.70 -6.46
CA THR A 241 14.12 7.53 -5.62
C THR A 241 14.36 7.97 -4.18
N ILE A 242 13.54 7.46 -3.26
CA ILE A 242 13.69 7.62 -1.81
C ILE A 242 14.09 6.25 -1.28
N ALA A 243 15.35 6.10 -0.84
CA ALA A 243 15.90 4.79 -0.56
C ALA A 243 16.73 4.74 0.72
N THR A 244 16.54 3.68 1.47
CA THR A 244 17.47 3.24 2.52
C THR A 244 17.73 1.74 2.40
N THR A 245 18.82 1.27 3.02
CA THR A 245 19.22 -0.14 3.01
C THR A 245 19.42 -0.67 4.42
N GLY A 246 19.76 -1.96 4.54
CA GLY A 246 19.90 -2.58 5.85
C GLY A 246 18.60 -2.50 6.66
N ALA A 247 18.69 -2.04 7.91
CA ALA A 247 17.56 -1.89 8.83
C ALA A 247 16.86 -0.52 8.78
N GLY A 248 17.30 0.39 7.89
CA GLY A 248 16.65 1.69 7.74
C GLY A 248 15.19 1.54 7.31
N SER A 249 14.31 2.35 7.93
CA SER A 249 12.88 2.44 7.62
C SER A 249 12.56 3.75 6.92
N VAL A 250 11.45 3.80 6.19
CA VAL A 250 10.99 5.03 5.54
C VAL A 250 9.61 5.42 6.07
N GLN A 251 9.47 6.65 6.53
CA GLN A 251 8.18 7.25 6.88
C GLN A 251 7.93 8.50 6.03
N ILE A 252 6.77 8.57 5.39
CA ILE A 252 6.32 9.76 4.67
C ILE A 252 4.92 10.16 5.14
N THR A 253 4.75 11.42 5.51
CA THR A 253 3.47 11.95 6.00
C THR A 253 3.08 13.24 5.27
N ALA A 254 1.95 13.23 4.57
CA ALA A 254 1.25 14.43 4.14
C ALA A 254 0.11 14.73 5.14
N GLY A 255 0.16 15.87 5.82
CA GLY A 255 -0.69 16.15 6.98
C GLY A 255 -2.16 16.41 6.67
N THR A 256 -2.45 17.32 5.74
CA THR A 256 -3.83 17.76 5.41
C THR A 256 -4.16 17.66 3.92
N GLY A 257 -3.37 16.90 3.17
CA GLY A 257 -3.52 16.79 1.74
C GLY A 257 -2.93 15.48 1.22
N ASN A 258 -2.78 15.40 -0.09
CA ASN A 258 -2.37 14.18 -0.77
C ASN A 258 -0.90 13.82 -0.50
N LEU A 259 -0.61 12.52 -0.56
CA LEU A 259 0.72 12.02 -0.86
C LEU A 259 0.67 11.45 -2.28
N THR A 260 1.38 12.10 -3.21
CA THR A 260 1.34 11.72 -4.64
C THR A 260 2.72 11.31 -5.11
N MET A 261 2.80 10.11 -5.66
CA MET A 261 3.97 9.62 -6.38
C MET A 261 3.65 9.61 -7.88
N ALA A 262 4.63 9.97 -8.70
CA ALA A 262 4.57 9.61 -10.12
C ALA A 262 4.74 8.09 -10.28
N ALA A 263 4.12 7.52 -11.29
CA ALA A 263 4.23 6.13 -11.74
C ALA A 263 5.63 5.50 -11.55
N ASP A 264 6.68 6.17 -12.04
CA ASP A 264 8.04 5.64 -12.01
C ASP A 264 8.84 6.00 -10.73
N ALA A 265 8.29 6.83 -9.84
CA ALA A 265 8.90 7.17 -8.56
C ALA A 265 9.03 5.91 -7.69
N LEU A 266 10.15 5.79 -6.99
CA LEU A 266 10.48 4.63 -6.16
C LEU A 266 10.68 5.03 -4.70
N ILE A 267 9.96 4.39 -3.79
CA ILE A 267 10.28 4.37 -2.36
C ILE A 267 10.78 2.98 -2.03
N SER A 268 11.94 2.85 -1.38
CA SER A 268 12.51 1.54 -1.09
C SER A 268 13.23 1.42 0.24
N SER A 269 13.11 0.22 0.81
CA SER A 269 13.85 -0.28 1.96
C SER A 269 14.21 -1.75 1.75
N VAL A 270 15.13 -2.26 2.57
CA VAL A 270 15.50 -3.69 2.54
C VAL A 270 14.85 -4.44 3.69
N ASN A 271 15.28 -4.19 4.94
CA ASN A 271 14.76 -4.88 6.13
C ASN A 271 13.96 -3.98 7.07
N GLY A 272 13.88 -2.67 6.82
CA GLY A 272 13.02 -1.76 7.60
C GLY A 272 11.67 -1.57 6.92
N ASP A 273 10.61 -1.42 7.72
CA ASP A 273 9.27 -1.21 7.17
C ASP A 273 9.14 0.16 6.49
N ILE A 274 8.14 0.30 5.62
CA ILE A 274 7.76 1.57 4.97
C ILE A 274 6.37 1.96 5.46
N LEU A 275 6.18 3.21 5.86
CA LEU A 275 4.89 3.76 6.27
C LEU A 275 4.57 5.05 5.50
N LEU A 276 3.50 5.01 4.71
CA LEU A 276 3.01 6.14 3.92
C LEU A 276 1.67 6.61 4.50
N ARG A 277 1.58 7.89 4.86
CA ARG A 277 0.37 8.51 5.39
C ARG A 277 -0.08 9.71 4.56
N ALA A 278 -1.35 9.73 4.18
CA ALA A 278 -1.97 10.84 3.46
C ALA A 278 -3.22 11.35 4.16
N GLY A 279 -3.21 12.65 4.43
CA GLY A 279 -4.41 13.45 4.65
C GLY A 279 -5.00 13.44 6.06
N ASN A 280 -6.01 14.29 6.20
CA ASN A 280 -6.88 14.36 7.37
C ASN A 280 -8.38 14.37 6.98
N ASP A 281 -8.71 14.43 5.69
CA ASP A 281 -10.08 14.37 5.14
C ASP A 281 -10.22 13.23 4.12
N VAL A 282 -11.45 12.78 3.87
CA VAL A 282 -11.78 11.75 2.89
C VAL A 282 -11.54 12.16 1.43
N SER A 283 -11.28 13.44 1.17
CA SER A 283 -10.81 13.93 -0.14
C SER A 283 -9.32 13.74 -0.39
N ASP A 284 -8.55 13.40 0.65
CA ASP A 284 -7.10 13.31 0.57
C ASP A 284 -6.65 11.90 0.21
N GLN A 285 -5.90 11.80 -0.88
CA GLN A 285 -5.55 10.56 -1.52
C GLN A 285 -4.08 10.21 -1.32
N LEU A 286 -3.81 8.91 -1.27
CA LEU A 286 -2.48 8.34 -1.45
C LEU A 286 -2.39 7.78 -2.88
N THR A 287 -1.62 8.44 -3.75
CA THR A 287 -1.35 7.96 -5.11
C THR A 287 0.03 7.32 -5.15
N LEU A 288 0.08 6.03 -5.49
CA LEU A 288 1.27 5.19 -5.49
C LEU A 288 1.99 5.25 -6.83
N GLY A 289 3.32 5.25 -6.77
CA GLY A 289 4.15 4.73 -7.85
C GLY A 289 4.65 3.37 -7.39
N ARG A 290 5.97 3.18 -7.33
CA ARG A 290 6.56 1.94 -6.82
C ARG A 290 7.04 2.04 -5.37
N VAL A 291 6.63 1.09 -4.54
CA VAL A 291 7.00 0.95 -3.13
C VAL A 291 7.56 -0.46 -2.91
N VAL A 292 8.82 -0.54 -2.50
CA VAL A 292 9.54 -1.83 -2.38
C VAL A 292 10.19 -1.98 -1.01
N ALA A 293 9.66 -2.86 -0.18
CA ALA A 293 10.24 -3.30 1.09
C ALA A 293 10.67 -4.77 0.98
N SER A 294 11.88 -5.02 0.47
CA SER A 294 12.26 -6.35 -0.06
C SER A 294 12.07 -7.51 0.92
N ASN A 295 12.35 -7.28 2.21
CA ASN A 295 12.19 -8.26 3.28
C ASN A 295 11.28 -7.75 4.42
N ALA A 296 10.59 -6.62 4.23
CA ALA A 296 9.89 -5.87 5.27
C ALA A 296 8.44 -5.59 4.88
N ASN A 297 7.68 -4.94 5.75
CA ASN A 297 6.27 -4.62 5.49
C ASN A 297 6.08 -3.21 4.94
N VAL A 298 4.96 -3.02 4.24
CA VAL A 298 4.49 -1.72 3.76
C VAL A 298 3.14 -1.40 4.41
N GLY A 299 3.03 -0.23 5.02
CA GLY A 299 1.80 0.34 5.56
C GLY A 299 1.34 1.52 4.72
N LEU A 300 0.13 1.41 4.16
CA LEU A 300 -0.51 2.45 3.36
C LEU A 300 -1.73 2.98 4.13
N VAL A 301 -1.65 4.21 4.62
CA VAL A 301 -2.71 4.83 5.41
C VAL A 301 -3.19 6.11 4.74
N SER A 302 -4.45 6.15 4.32
CA SER A 302 -5.06 7.32 3.68
C SER A 302 -6.41 7.62 4.32
N THR A 303 -6.70 8.90 4.57
CA THR A 303 -8.05 9.31 4.99
C THR A 303 -9.06 9.25 3.85
N GLY A 304 -8.64 9.44 2.60
CA GLY A 304 -9.40 9.13 1.38
C GLY A 304 -9.06 7.76 0.81
N SER A 305 -8.71 7.67 -0.47
CA SER A 305 -8.40 6.40 -1.17
C SER A 305 -6.89 6.22 -1.44
N VAL A 306 -6.48 4.95 -1.50
CA VAL A 306 -5.19 4.53 -2.04
C VAL A 306 -5.38 4.19 -3.52
N ILE A 307 -4.57 4.76 -4.41
CA ILE A 307 -4.76 4.69 -5.87
C ILE A 307 -3.41 4.43 -6.52
N ASP A 308 -3.38 3.59 -7.56
CA ASP A 308 -2.24 3.46 -8.46
C ASP A 308 -2.12 4.67 -9.44
N SER A 309 -0.90 5.18 -9.63
CA SER A 309 -0.55 6.27 -10.56
C SER A 309 -0.46 5.83 -12.02
N ASP A 310 -0.30 4.53 -12.30
CA ASP A 310 -0.05 4.09 -13.65
C ASP A 310 -1.26 4.37 -14.57
N THR A 311 -0.94 4.61 -15.84
CA THR A 311 -1.95 5.03 -16.80
C THR A 311 -2.69 3.84 -17.36
N VAL A 312 -3.99 3.78 -17.10
CA VAL A 312 -4.92 2.84 -17.73
C VAL A 312 -5.10 3.18 -19.22
N THR A 313 -4.38 2.49 -20.11
CA THR A 313 -4.38 2.77 -21.56
C THR A 313 -5.49 2.04 -22.35
N SER A 314 -6.32 1.25 -21.67
CA SER A 314 -7.52 0.58 -22.24
C SER A 314 -8.53 0.27 -21.12
N THR A 315 -9.61 -0.47 -21.34
CA THR A 315 -10.45 -0.97 -20.22
C THR A 315 -9.75 -2.04 -19.36
N VAL A 316 -8.43 -2.14 -19.46
CA VAL A 316 -7.57 -3.11 -18.78
C VAL A 316 -6.52 -2.31 -18.03
N ASP A 317 -6.39 -2.65 -16.75
CA ASP A 317 -5.25 -2.35 -15.86
C ASP A 317 -3.91 -2.50 -16.57
N ASP A 318 -2.90 -1.76 -16.12
CA ASP A 318 -1.53 -2.17 -16.40
C ASP A 318 -1.15 -3.40 -15.55
N SER A 319 0.12 -3.77 -15.55
CA SER A 319 0.61 -4.91 -14.78
C SER A 319 1.92 -4.57 -14.09
N THR A 320 2.20 -3.29 -13.93
CA THR A 320 3.38 -2.80 -13.23
C THR A 320 3.14 -3.03 -11.75
N ILE A 321 4.12 -3.57 -11.03
CA ILE A 321 3.93 -3.82 -9.60
C ILE A 321 4.14 -2.52 -8.83
N ASP A 322 3.10 -2.08 -8.14
CA ASP A 322 3.11 -0.91 -7.26
C ASP A 322 3.77 -1.25 -5.94
N VAL A 323 3.41 -2.38 -5.33
CA VAL A 323 3.87 -2.73 -3.98
C VAL A 323 4.54 -4.08 -3.99
N THR A 324 5.81 -4.13 -3.59
CA THR A 324 6.52 -5.37 -3.28
C THR A 324 6.92 -5.35 -1.80
N ALA A 325 6.41 -6.31 -1.02
CA ALA A 325 6.65 -6.39 0.42
C ALA A 325 6.53 -7.82 0.92
N ARG A 326 6.91 -8.07 2.18
CA ARG A 326 6.50 -9.29 2.89
C ARG A 326 5.02 -9.19 3.26
N GLY A 327 4.65 -8.20 4.07
CA GLY A 327 3.28 -7.91 4.44
C GLY A 327 2.83 -6.53 3.96
N LEU A 328 1.57 -6.42 3.56
CA LEU A 328 0.94 -5.16 3.16
C LEU A 328 -0.28 -4.88 4.04
N LEU A 329 -0.21 -3.78 4.78
CA LEU A 329 -1.31 -3.20 5.52
C LEU A 329 -1.90 -2.04 4.71
N ILE A 330 -3.21 -2.06 4.49
CA ILE A 330 -3.95 -0.95 3.87
C ILE A 330 -5.02 -0.45 4.84
N SER A 331 -5.00 0.85 5.14
CA SER A 331 -6.09 1.53 5.83
C SER A 331 -6.53 2.74 5.02
N ALA A 332 -7.60 2.59 4.25
CA ALA A 332 -8.18 3.64 3.43
C ALA A 332 -9.53 4.11 3.97
N GLY A 333 -9.82 5.39 3.91
CA GLY A 333 -11.13 5.91 4.30
C GLY A 333 -12.20 5.78 3.22
N LYS A 334 -11.84 5.69 1.93
CA LYS A 334 -12.81 5.59 0.82
C LYS A 334 -12.68 4.30 0.00
N GLY A 335 -11.51 4.06 -0.57
CA GLY A 335 -11.21 2.91 -1.44
C GLY A 335 -9.73 2.56 -1.46
N ALA A 336 -9.37 1.38 -1.93
CA ALA A 336 -8.01 1.02 -2.24
C ALA A 336 -7.98 0.25 -3.56
N GLY A 337 -7.32 0.82 -4.56
CA GLY A 337 -7.65 0.50 -5.95
C GLY A 337 -9.03 1.03 -6.32
N LEU A 338 -9.23 1.25 -7.61
CA LEU A 338 -10.44 1.82 -8.18
C LEU A 338 -11.30 0.73 -8.82
N LEU A 339 -12.51 0.55 -8.29
CA LEU A 339 -13.57 -0.26 -8.91
C LEU A 339 -14.48 0.60 -9.79
N ALA A 340 -15.30 -0.06 -10.60
CA ALA A 340 -16.30 0.62 -11.42
C ALA A 340 -17.34 1.32 -10.52
N GLY A 341 -17.61 2.60 -10.80
CA GLY A 341 -18.53 3.41 -9.99
C GLY A 341 -17.90 4.04 -8.74
N ASN A 342 -16.56 4.06 -8.65
CA ASN A 342 -15.83 4.78 -7.60
C ASN A 342 -16.21 6.27 -7.53
N SER A 343 -16.06 6.85 -6.33
CA SER A 343 -16.41 8.25 -6.05
C SER A 343 -15.61 9.28 -6.83
N LEU A 344 -14.43 8.91 -7.33
CA LEU A 344 -13.54 9.78 -8.10
C LEU A 344 -13.89 9.84 -9.60
N SER A 345 -14.83 9.01 -10.07
CA SER A 345 -15.18 8.88 -11.49
C SER A 345 -13.98 8.58 -12.40
N LEU A 346 -12.96 7.93 -11.84
CA LEU A 346 -11.77 7.49 -12.55
C LEU A 346 -11.99 6.10 -13.14
N ALA A 347 -11.12 5.71 -14.09
CA ALA A 347 -11.13 4.36 -14.66
C ALA A 347 -10.89 3.31 -13.58
N VAL A 348 -11.33 2.08 -13.84
CA VAL A 348 -10.95 0.93 -13.02
C VAL A 348 -9.44 0.78 -13.10
N ASN A 349 -8.80 0.73 -11.94
CA ASN A 349 -7.37 0.53 -11.79
C ASN A 349 -7.17 -0.31 -10.52
N ALA A 350 -6.50 -1.45 -10.57
CA ALA A 350 -6.16 -2.17 -9.34
C ALA A 350 -4.98 -1.49 -8.64
N ILE A 351 -4.61 -2.04 -7.49
CA ILE A 351 -3.25 -1.90 -6.99
C ILE A 351 -2.57 -3.23 -7.29
N GLU A 352 -1.45 -3.18 -7.96
CA GLU A 352 -0.69 -4.35 -8.38
C GLU A 352 0.33 -4.69 -7.30
N THR A 353 0.26 -5.90 -6.76
CA THR A 353 1.06 -6.29 -5.61
C THR A 353 1.94 -7.51 -5.87
N ARG A 354 3.03 -7.60 -5.11
CA ARG A 354 3.81 -8.80 -4.84
C ARG A 354 4.06 -8.91 -3.34
N VAL A 355 3.10 -9.49 -2.63
CA VAL A 355 3.13 -9.59 -1.16
C VAL A 355 2.81 -10.99 -0.68
N GLU A 356 3.39 -11.41 0.44
CA GLU A 356 3.08 -12.70 1.06
C GLU A 356 1.75 -12.63 1.82
N THR A 357 1.57 -11.57 2.63
CA THR A 357 0.38 -11.38 3.45
C THR A 357 -0.26 -10.02 3.21
N LEU A 358 -1.58 -9.99 3.10
CA LEU A 358 -2.41 -8.80 2.98
C LEU A 358 -3.38 -8.69 4.16
N SER A 359 -3.46 -7.48 4.71
CA SER A 359 -4.61 -7.02 5.48
C SER A 359 -5.05 -5.66 4.95
N ALA A 360 -6.36 -5.46 4.81
CA ALA A 360 -6.90 -4.23 4.29
C ALA A 360 -8.21 -3.84 4.97
N ARG A 361 -8.29 -2.59 5.44
CA ARG A 361 -9.53 -1.98 5.89
C ARG A 361 -9.88 -0.77 5.05
N VAL A 362 -11.04 -0.83 4.39
CA VAL A 362 -11.58 0.25 3.57
C VAL A 362 -12.88 0.76 4.19
N ARG A 363 -12.87 2.00 4.68
CA ARG A 363 -14.00 2.54 5.45
C ARG A 363 -15.07 3.25 4.62
N GLY A 364 -15.18 2.95 3.32
CA GLY A 364 -16.03 3.69 2.40
C GLY A 364 -16.58 2.90 1.23
N SER A 365 -17.26 3.62 0.34
CA SER A 365 -18.07 3.06 -0.77
C SER A 365 -17.27 2.58 -1.98
N ASP A 366 -15.99 2.94 -2.09
CA ASP A 366 -15.23 2.68 -3.33
C ASP A 366 -14.65 1.25 -3.35
N GLY A 367 -14.58 0.60 -2.18
CA GLY A 367 -14.18 -0.80 -2.07
C GLY A 367 -12.69 -1.05 -2.25
N LEU A 368 -12.34 -2.30 -2.52
CA LEU A 368 -10.99 -2.78 -2.71
C LEU A 368 -10.83 -3.46 -4.09
N ASN A 369 -9.80 -3.09 -4.85
CA ASN A 369 -9.39 -3.76 -6.08
C ASN A 369 -7.88 -4.03 -6.05
N LEU A 370 -7.50 -5.29 -5.91
CA LEU A 370 -6.10 -5.73 -5.86
C LEU A 370 -5.82 -6.82 -6.89
N LEU A 371 -4.66 -6.71 -7.53
CA LEU A 371 -4.12 -7.71 -8.44
C LEU A 371 -2.74 -8.16 -7.95
N GLU A 372 -2.70 -9.34 -7.36
CA GLU A 372 -1.47 -9.94 -6.84
C GLU A 372 -0.76 -10.78 -7.92
N ALA A 373 0.56 -10.66 -8.00
CA ALA A 373 1.38 -11.34 -8.99
C ALA A 373 1.55 -12.84 -8.69
N ASP A 374 1.68 -13.18 -7.41
CA ASP A 374 2.07 -14.49 -6.92
C ASP A 374 1.01 -15.05 -5.94
N GLN A 375 1.38 -16.01 -5.09
CA GLN A 375 0.47 -16.51 -4.05
C GLN A 375 0.17 -15.42 -3.02
N LEU A 376 -1.04 -15.44 -2.45
CA LEU A 376 -1.48 -14.48 -1.46
C LEU A 376 -2.04 -15.16 -0.22
N ILE A 377 -1.66 -14.66 0.95
CA ILE A 377 -2.32 -14.96 2.22
C ILE A 377 -3.10 -13.72 2.65
N ILE A 378 -4.39 -13.87 2.94
CA ILE A 378 -5.15 -12.88 3.70
C ILE A 378 -5.07 -13.27 5.17
N GLY A 379 -4.64 -12.34 6.02
CA GLY A 379 -4.48 -12.56 7.46
C GLY A 379 -3.60 -11.51 8.13
N ASP A 380 -3.03 -11.85 9.27
CA ASP A 380 -2.28 -10.91 10.13
C ASP A 380 -1.00 -10.40 9.46
N VAL A 381 -0.94 -9.08 9.24
CA VAL A 381 0.30 -8.42 8.89
C VAL A 381 1.06 -8.11 10.17
N VAL A 382 2.27 -8.67 10.31
CA VAL A 382 3.09 -8.55 11.52
C VAL A 382 4.50 -8.07 11.16
N SER A 383 5.00 -7.06 11.87
CA SER A 383 6.35 -6.52 11.71
C SER A 383 7.39 -7.52 12.21
N GLN A 384 8.53 -7.56 11.52
CA GLN A 384 9.68 -8.38 11.91
C GLN A 384 10.44 -7.77 13.10
N VAL A 385 10.22 -6.49 13.38
CA VAL A 385 10.89 -5.78 14.47
C VAL A 385 10.10 -5.94 15.78
N ASP A 386 8.78 -5.78 15.72
CA ASP A 386 7.87 -5.97 16.85
C ASP A 386 6.65 -6.78 16.41
N THR A 387 6.53 -8.00 16.95
CA THR A 387 5.45 -8.92 16.60
C THR A 387 4.07 -8.49 17.12
N GLN A 388 4.00 -7.42 17.92
CA GLN A 388 2.73 -6.82 18.38
C GLN A 388 2.24 -5.69 17.47
N GLN A 389 3.00 -5.35 16.43
CA GLN A 389 2.69 -4.29 15.48
C GLN A 389 2.64 -4.87 14.07
N ALA A 390 1.83 -4.30 13.19
CA ALA A 390 1.88 -4.61 11.76
C ALA A 390 3.07 -3.95 11.09
N ILE A 391 3.32 -2.69 11.46
CA ILE A 391 4.36 -1.83 10.89
C ILE A 391 5.09 -1.17 12.05
N GLN A 392 6.42 -1.17 12.00
CA GLN A 392 7.25 -0.36 12.89
C GLN A 392 8.30 0.39 12.06
N VAL A 393 8.16 1.71 12.03
CA VAL A 393 9.15 2.62 11.45
C VAL A 393 9.75 3.48 12.55
N TYR A 394 10.84 4.17 12.24
CA TYR A 394 11.49 5.09 13.17
C TYR A 394 11.44 6.51 12.61
N ALA A 395 10.61 7.35 13.24
CA ALA A 395 10.54 8.76 12.93
C ALA A 395 11.79 9.47 13.43
N VAL A 396 12.46 10.20 12.54
CA VAL A 396 13.64 11.00 12.86
C VAL A 396 13.18 12.32 13.49
N LEU A 397 13.77 12.65 14.65
CA LEU A 397 13.48 13.87 15.41
C LEU A 397 14.35 15.04 14.95
N SER A 398 14.03 16.26 15.41
CA SER A 398 14.86 17.43 15.13
C SER A 398 16.30 17.27 15.63
N THR A 399 16.51 16.44 16.66
CA THR A 399 17.85 16.08 17.18
C THR A 399 18.56 14.99 16.39
N GLY A 400 17.94 14.49 15.31
CA GLY A 400 18.43 13.41 14.43
C GLY A 400 18.50 12.03 15.08
N LEU A 401 18.11 11.93 16.35
CA LEU A 401 17.68 10.68 16.97
C LEU A 401 16.37 10.20 16.34
N SER A 402 15.95 9.00 16.70
CA SER A 402 14.71 8.43 16.17
C SER A 402 13.84 7.80 17.25
N GLU A 403 12.53 7.83 17.03
CA GLU A 403 11.52 7.21 17.89
C GLU A 403 10.63 6.26 17.07
N SER A 404 10.15 5.20 17.69
CA SER A 404 9.30 4.22 17.00
C SER A 404 7.91 4.81 16.73
N VAL A 405 7.43 4.67 15.50
CA VAL A 405 6.06 4.90 15.08
C VAL A 405 5.50 3.58 14.60
N ASN A 406 4.36 3.18 15.17
CA ASN A 406 3.79 1.86 14.96
C ASN A 406 2.39 1.94 14.35
N GLU A 407 2.05 0.96 13.52
CA GLU A 407 0.67 0.58 13.24
C GLU A 407 0.37 -0.72 13.96
N LEU A 408 -0.76 -0.76 14.65
CA LEU A 408 -1.23 -1.96 15.35
C LEU A 408 -1.45 -3.09 14.34
N THR A 409 -1.31 -4.33 14.79
CA THR A 409 -1.62 -5.51 13.97
C THR A 409 -3.03 -5.36 13.38
N GLN A 410 -3.11 -5.52 12.06
CA GLN A 410 -4.34 -5.56 11.30
C GLN A 410 -4.47 -6.95 10.69
N SER A 411 -5.69 -7.46 10.70
CA SER A 411 -6.06 -8.73 10.10
C SER A 411 -7.15 -8.50 9.06
N ASP A 412 -7.32 -9.50 8.21
CA ASP A 412 -8.47 -9.63 7.32
C ASP A 412 -8.56 -8.56 6.24
N VAL A 413 -9.54 -8.75 5.36
CA VAL A 413 -9.92 -7.77 4.36
C VAL A 413 -11.36 -7.35 4.59
N VAL A 414 -11.56 -6.14 5.08
CA VAL A 414 -12.86 -5.64 5.50
C VAL A 414 -13.19 -4.30 4.86
N THR A 415 -14.42 -4.17 4.38
CA THR A 415 -15.01 -2.87 4.10
C THR A 415 -16.04 -2.48 5.16
N ASP A 416 -16.08 -1.21 5.57
CA ASP A 416 -17.10 -0.71 6.50
C ASP A 416 -17.77 0.60 6.02
N ALA A 417 -18.90 0.92 6.65
CA ALA A 417 -19.81 1.96 6.18
C ALA A 417 -19.50 3.38 6.71
N ILE A 418 -18.34 3.62 7.32
CA ILE A 418 -18.06 4.90 8.03
C ILE A 418 -18.14 6.11 7.07
N ASN A 419 -17.61 5.99 5.86
CA ASN A 419 -17.49 7.07 4.86
C ASN A 419 -18.27 6.78 3.57
N GLY A 420 -19.22 5.85 3.57
CA GLY A 420 -20.01 5.53 2.39
C GLY A 420 -20.76 4.21 2.55
N ALA A 421 -21.70 3.95 1.66
CA ALA A 421 -22.36 2.66 1.60
C ALA A 421 -21.77 1.83 0.47
N ASN A 422 -21.66 0.52 0.71
CA ASN A 422 -21.41 -0.53 -0.29
C ASN A 422 -19.95 -0.60 -0.78
N GLY A 423 -19.05 -1.11 0.04
CA GLY A 423 -17.67 -1.39 -0.37
C GLY A 423 -17.54 -2.81 -0.93
N SER A 424 -17.38 -2.95 -2.25
CA SER A 424 -17.08 -4.26 -2.87
C SER A 424 -15.60 -4.62 -2.68
N ILE A 425 -15.28 -5.90 -2.73
CA ILE A 425 -13.92 -6.43 -2.61
C ILE A 425 -13.62 -7.27 -3.85
N VAL A 426 -12.54 -6.95 -4.55
CA VAL A 426 -12.00 -7.72 -5.66
C VAL A 426 -10.53 -8.01 -5.38
N ILE A 427 -10.21 -9.29 -5.23
CA ILE A 427 -8.85 -9.78 -5.02
C ILE A 427 -8.59 -10.87 -6.06
N ARG A 428 -7.54 -10.68 -6.85
CA ARG A 428 -7.18 -11.61 -7.91
C ARG A 428 -5.69 -11.92 -7.83
N THR A 429 -5.31 -13.18 -7.99
CA THR A 429 -3.91 -13.54 -8.23
C THR A 429 -3.73 -13.93 -9.70
N THR A 430 -2.66 -13.43 -10.33
CA THR A 430 -2.30 -13.82 -11.71
C THR A 430 -1.60 -15.18 -11.75
N ASN A 431 -0.78 -15.48 -10.74
CA ASN A 431 -0.19 -16.78 -10.48
C ASN A 431 -0.39 -17.17 -9.01
N GLY A 432 -0.27 -18.45 -8.66
CA GLY A 432 -0.32 -18.88 -7.26
C GLY A 432 -1.72 -18.84 -6.62
N SER A 433 -1.82 -19.53 -5.48
CA SER A 433 -3.05 -19.73 -4.72
C SER A 433 -3.39 -18.55 -3.82
N ILE A 434 -4.66 -18.43 -3.45
CA ILE A 434 -5.12 -17.52 -2.39
C ILE A 434 -5.47 -18.37 -1.16
N THR A 435 -4.86 -18.05 -0.02
CA THR A 435 -5.21 -18.64 1.28
C THR A 435 -5.88 -17.59 2.15
N LEU A 436 -7.07 -17.89 2.67
CA LEU A 436 -7.76 -17.09 3.65
C LEU A 436 -7.46 -17.68 5.02
N ARG A 437 -6.89 -16.88 5.90
CA ARG A 437 -6.64 -17.25 7.29
C ARG A 437 -7.48 -16.40 8.19
N GLU A 438 -7.94 -17.01 9.26
CA GLU A 438 -8.62 -16.24 10.27
C GLU A 438 -7.65 -15.30 11.00
N GLY A 439 -8.10 -14.06 11.14
CA GLY A 439 -7.41 -13.00 11.83
C GLY A 439 -7.19 -13.30 13.31
N THR A 440 -6.10 -12.79 13.88
CA THR A 440 -5.91 -12.79 15.34
C THR A 440 -5.62 -11.42 15.91
N ALA A 441 -5.76 -10.35 15.10
CA ALA A 441 -5.59 -8.98 15.57
C ALA A 441 -6.60 -8.62 16.67
N ALA A 442 -6.14 -7.86 17.66
CA ALA A 442 -6.99 -7.42 18.77
C ALA A 442 -8.17 -6.52 18.36
N PHE A 443 -8.13 -5.95 17.15
CA PHE A 443 -9.15 -5.07 16.58
C PHE A 443 -9.81 -5.66 15.35
N ASP A 444 -9.77 -6.98 15.23
CA ASP A 444 -10.60 -7.69 14.30
C ASP A 444 -12.08 -7.33 14.51
N LEU A 445 -12.72 -6.93 13.41
CA LEU A 445 -14.11 -6.48 13.40
C LEU A 445 -15.08 -7.66 13.37
N ASP A 446 -14.63 -8.84 12.93
CA ASP A 446 -15.40 -10.05 12.84
C ASP A 446 -14.50 -11.28 13.10
N PRO A 447 -14.49 -11.81 14.34
CA PRO A 447 -13.49 -12.77 14.86
C PRO A 447 -13.55 -14.17 14.25
N ASP A 448 -14.29 -14.34 13.16
CA ASP A 448 -14.40 -15.57 12.39
C ASP A 448 -14.40 -15.25 10.87
N ALA A 449 -14.03 -14.04 10.42
CA ALA A 449 -14.15 -13.65 9.01
C ALA A 449 -12.90 -13.00 8.41
N ALA A 450 -12.23 -13.77 7.54
CA ALA A 450 -11.10 -13.30 6.76
C ALA A 450 -11.46 -12.24 5.72
N VAL A 451 -12.68 -12.27 5.16
CA VAL A 451 -13.12 -11.29 4.14
C VAL A 451 -14.57 -10.85 4.34
N VAL A 452 -14.78 -9.54 4.54
CA VAL A 452 -16.11 -8.96 4.81
C VAL A 452 -16.41 -7.75 3.93
N ALA A 453 -17.47 -7.81 3.14
CA ALA A 453 -18.01 -6.68 2.37
C ALA A 453 -19.32 -6.16 2.96
N HIS A 454 -19.39 -4.86 3.25
CA HIS A 454 -20.59 -4.24 3.80
C HIS A 454 -21.60 -3.80 2.74
N GLY A 455 -22.86 -3.67 3.15
CA GLY A 455 -23.91 -3.09 2.31
C GLY A 455 -24.25 -3.99 1.11
N THR A 456 -24.31 -3.43 -0.09
CA THR A 456 -24.44 -4.19 -1.34
C THR A 456 -23.10 -4.53 -1.98
N GLY A 457 -21.99 -4.43 -1.23
CA GLY A 457 -20.65 -4.74 -1.73
C GLY A 457 -20.53 -6.21 -2.14
N ASN A 458 -20.06 -6.46 -3.36
CA ASN A 458 -19.80 -7.82 -3.85
C ASN A 458 -18.40 -8.26 -3.44
N ILE A 459 -18.18 -9.57 -3.34
CA ILE A 459 -16.86 -10.17 -3.13
C ILE A 459 -16.49 -11.01 -4.34
N LEU A 460 -15.34 -10.74 -4.94
CA LEU A 460 -14.70 -11.62 -5.91
C LEU A 460 -13.31 -11.98 -5.39
N ILE A 461 -13.08 -13.27 -5.15
CA ILE A 461 -11.76 -13.83 -4.86
C ILE A 461 -11.43 -14.79 -6.00
N GLN A 462 -10.35 -14.53 -6.72
CA GLN A 462 -10.01 -15.28 -7.92
C GLN A 462 -8.54 -15.67 -7.98
N ALA A 463 -8.27 -16.98 -8.01
CA ALA A 463 -6.92 -17.51 -8.22
C ALA A 463 -6.79 -18.02 -9.66
N MET A 464 -6.07 -17.28 -10.52
CA MET A 464 -6.08 -17.50 -11.98
C MET A 464 -4.92 -18.36 -12.49
N GLY A 465 -3.84 -18.52 -11.71
CA GLY A 465 -2.66 -19.28 -12.12
C GLY A 465 -2.95 -20.75 -12.38
N ALA A 466 -2.25 -21.38 -13.32
CA ALA A 466 -2.39 -22.83 -13.52
C ALA A 466 -1.99 -23.58 -12.24
N GLY A 467 -2.86 -24.48 -11.75
CA GLY A 467 -2.66 -25.17 -10.48
C GLY A 467 -2.94 -24.29 -9.24
N ALA A 468 -3.54 -23.12 -9.42
CA ALA A 468 -3.85 -22.23 -8.31
C ALA A 468 -5.16 -22.65 -7.63
N GLU A 469 -5.13 -22.68 -6.31
CA GLU A 469 -6.27 -23.00 -5.45
C GLU A 469 -6.75 -21.78 -4.67
N ILE A 470 -8.00 -21.82 -4.21
CA ILE A 470 -8.46 -20.98 -3.11
C ILE A 470 -8.64 -21.89 -1.89
N VAL A 471 -7.99 -21.55 -0.78
CA VAL A 471 -8.10 -22.30 0.49
C VAL A 471 -8.57 -21.37 1.58
N ALA A 472 -9.80 -21.54 2.04
CA ALA A 472 -10.24 -20.96 3.30
C ALA A 472 -9.85 -21.92 4.43
N GLU A 473 -8.92 -21.51 5.28
CA GLU A 473 -8.54 -22.24 6.49
C GLU A 473 -9.70 -22.26 7.49
N SER A 474 -9.59 -23.06 8.56
CA SER A 474 -10.67 -23.20 9.53
C SER A 474 -11.15 -21.85 10.08
N ASN A 475 -12.47 -21.65 10.10
CA ASN A 475 -13.16 -20.42 10.52
C ASN A 475 -12.73 -19.16 9.73
N ALA A 476 -12.17 -19.28 8.53
CA ALA A 476 -11.86 -18.12 7.69
C ALA A 476 -13.07 -17.77 6.80
N ASP A 477 -14.08 -17.10 7.36
CA ASP A 477 -15.34 -16.83 6.66
C ASP A 477 -15.19 -15.79 5.53
N VAL A 478 -16.13 -15.87 4.59
CA VAL A 478 -16.31 -14.88 3.51
C VAL A 478 -17.76 -14.38 3.53
N GLN A 479 -17.95 -13.12 3.92
CA GLN A 479 -19.28 -12.60 4.20
C GLN A 479 -19.60 -11.32 3.41
N SER A 480 -20.76 -11.29 2.77
CA SER A 480 -21.36 -10.06 2.25
C SER A 480 -22.74 -9.80 2.85
N THR A 481 -23.09 -8.54 3.12
CA THR A 481 -24.43 -8.25 3.65
C THR A 481 -25.53 -8.50 2.60
N ARG A 482 -25.46 -7.83 1.43
CA ARG A 482 -26.46 -7.93 0.35
C ARG A 482 -25.86 -8.18 -1.02
N GLY A 483 -24.54 -8.12 -1.15
CA GLY A 483 -23.85 -8.35 -2.41
C GLY A 483 -23.66 -9.83 -2.70
N HIS A 484 -23.16 -10.11 -3.89
CA HIS A 484 -22.85 -11.45 -4.36
C HIS A 484 -21.43 -11.85 -3.93
N VAL A 485 -21.22 -13.15 -3.69
CA VAL A 485 -19.90 -13.71 -3.41
C VAL A 485 -19.50 -14.65 -4.53
N THR A 486 -18.28 -14.50 -5.04
CA THR A 486 -17.70 -15.37 -6.06
C THR A 486 -16.31 -15.81 -5.64
N LEU A 487 -16.11 -17.13 -5.54
CA LEU A 487 -14.82 -17.76 -5.32
C LEU A 487 -14.47 -18.57 -6.58
N SER A 488 -13.42 -18.17 -7.32
CA SER A 488 -13.04 -18.82 -8.57
C SER A 488 -11.56 -19.20 -8.59
N ALA A 489 -11.27 -20.49 -8.52
CA ALA A 489 -9.92 -21.04 -8.65
C ALA A 489 -9.71 -21.73 -10.01
N ALA A 490 -8.48 -21.71 -10.49
CA ALA A 490 -8.07 -22.46 -11.67
C ALA A 490 -8.08 -23.96 -11.39
N GLU A 491 -7.54 -24.39 -10.25
CA GLU A 491 -7.54 -25.79 -9.81
C GLU A 491 -8.72 -26.06 -8.87
N SER A 492 -8.57 -25.84 -7.56
CA SER A 492 -9.57 -26.25 -6.56
C SER A 492 -9.99 -25.12 -5.63
N VAL A 493 -11.23 -25.20 -5.12
CA VAL A 493 -11.70 -24.38 -3.99
C VAL A 493 -11.87 -25.30 -2.79
N ARG A 494 -11.23 -24.98 -1.66
CA ARG A 494 -11.28 -25.76 -0.43
C ARG A 494 -11.75 -24.90 0.73
N LEU A 495 -12.87 -25.28 1.34
CA LEU A 495 -13.41 -24.67 2.55
C LEU A 495 -13.19 -25.65 3.70
N GLN A 496 -12.33 -25.28 4.65
CA GLN A 496 -12.02 -26.13 5.81
C GLN A 496 -13.10 -26.01 6.90
N ALA A 497 -12.87 -26.67 8.03
CA ALA A 497 -13.86 -26.79 9.09
C ALA A 497 -14.33 -25.42 9.60
N GLY A 498 -15.63 -25.28 9.80
CA GLY A 498 -16.26 -24.06 10.32
C GLY A 498 -16.29 -22.86 9.37
N VAL A 499 -15.79 -22.97 8.13
CA VAL A 499 -15.85 -21.87 7.16
C VAL A 499 -17.27 -21.61 6.70
N ASN A 500 -17.74 -20.37 6.83
CA ASN A 500 -19.00 -19.91 6.29
C ASN A 500 -18.79 -18.94 5.12
N VAL A 501 -19.35 -19.28 3.95
CA VAL A 501 -19.48 -18.34 2.83
C VAL A 501 -20.93 -17.87 2.79
N ALA A 502 -21.18 -16.62 3.19
CA ALA A 502 -22.52 -16.14 3.46
C ALA A 502 -22.89 -14.86 2.71
N THR A 503 -24.16 -14.80 2.32
CA THR A 503 -24.85 -13.53 2.03
C THR A 503 -26.09 -13.42 2.91
N THR A 504 -26.19 -12.37 3.73
CA THR A 504 -27.27 -12.30 4.74
C THR A 504 -28.65 -11.94 4.16
N GLN A 505 -28.74 -11.58 2.86
CA GLN A 505 -30.00 -11.17 2.21
C GLN A 505 -30.17 -11.75 0.79
N THR A 506 -30.12 -10.92 -0.25
CA THR A 506 -30.46 -11.29 -1.64
C THR A 506 -29.26 -11.67 -2.50
N GLY A 507 -28.07 -11.70 -1.90
CA GLY A 507 -26.83 -12.05 -2.59
C GLY A 507 -26.84 -13.49 -3.06
N SER A 508 -26.18 -13.75 -4.18
CA SER A 508 -25.94 -15.11 -4.70
C SER A 508 -24.51 -15.53 -4.41
N ILE A 509 -24.27 -16.83 -4.36
CA ILE A 509 -22.93 -17.40 -4.19
C ILE A 509 -22.57 -18.19 -5.46
N ASP A 510 -21.37 -17.96 -6.02
CA ASP A 510 -20.81 -18.75 -7.12
C ASP A 510 -19.43 -19.29 -6.72
N LEU A 511 -19.31 -20.61 -6.61
CA LEU A 511 -18.06 -21.31 -6.41
C LEU A 511 -17.65 -21.99 -7.71
N ARG A 512 -16.42 -21.74 -8.15
CA ARG A 512 -15.88 -22.30 -9.39
C ARG A 512 -14.47 -22.84 -9.20
N ALA A 513 -14.29 -24.13 -9.47
CA ALA A 513 -13.02 -24.80 -9.64
C ALA A 513 -12.93 -25.25 -11.11
N SER A 514 -12.02 -24.66 -11.90
CA SER A 514 -12.06 -24.85 -13.37
C SER A 514 -11.51 -26.20 -13.84
N ALA A 515 -10.46 -26.71 -13.19
CA ALA A 515 -9.82 -27.98 -13.54
C ALA A 515 -9.82 -28.99 -12.38
N GLY A 516 -10.12 -28.56 -11.15
CA GLY A 516 -10.10 -29.39 -9.95
C GLY A 516 -11.43 -29.40 -9.20
N SER A 517 -11.36 -29.67 -7.90
CA SER A 517 -12.54 -29.97 -7.08
C SER A 517 -13.03 -28.76 -6.28
N VAL A 518 -14.30 -28.80 -5.87
CA VAL A 518 -14.81 -27.97 -4.78
C VAL A 518 -14.96 -28.87 -3.56
N LEU A 519 -14.21 -28.59 -2.50
CA LEU A 519 -14.14 -29.42 -1.30
C LEU A 519 -14.58 -28.62 -0.09
N MET A 520 -15.69 -28.99 0.51
CA MET A 520 -16.16 -28.43 1.78
C MET A 520 -15.90 -29.44 2.90
N ALA A 521 -15.52 -28.97 4.08
CA ALA A 521 -15.62 -29.78 5.29
C ALA A 521 -17.10 -30.00 5.64
N ALA A 522 -17.39 -31.06 6.39
CA ALA A 522 -18.72 -31.40 6.91
C ALA A 522 -19.48 -30.19 7.49
N ASP A 523 -18.80 -29.39 8.33
CA ASP A 523 -19.36 -28.22 9.00
C ASP A 523 -19.12 -26.88 8.26
N ALA A 524 -18.53 -26.90 7.06
CA ALA A 524 -18.42 -25.71 6.24
C ALA A 524 -19.77 -25.39 5.60
N THR A 525 -20.13 -24.11 5.55
CA THR A 525 -21.47 -23.67 5.14
C THR A 525 -21.44 -22.74 3.93
N LEU A 526 -22.39 -22.92 3.02
CA LEU A 526 -22.77 -21.89 2.03
C LEU A 526 -24.17 -21.38 2.37
N GLU A 527 -24.32 -20.10 2.69
CA GLU A 527 -25.59 -19.55 3.15
C GLU A 527 -26.06 -18.34 2.31
N THR A 528 -27.30 -18.43 1.83
CA THR A 528 -28.03 -17.29 1.27
C THR A 528 -29.47 -17.29 1.78
N ALA A 529 -30.00 -16.10 2.10
CA ALA A 529 -31.41 -16.01 2.49
C ALA A 529 -32.35 -16.10 1.28
N ASN A 530 -32.04 -15.39 0.17
CA ASN A 530 -32.91 -15.31 -1.02
C ASN A 530 -32.19 -15.43 -2.37
N GLY A 531 -30.87 -15.61 -2.39
CA GLY A 531 -30.14 -15.74 -3.65
C GLY A 531 -29.92 -17.18 -4.07
N ASP A 532 -29.58 -17.36 -5.34
CA ASP A 532 -29.19 -18.68 -5.86
C ASP A 532 -27.76 -19.02 -5.45
N ILE A 533 -27.45 -20.31 -5.34
CA ILE A 533 -26.10 -20.82 -5.15
C ILE A 533 -25.72 -21.63 -6.39
N ARG A 534 -24.52 -21.39 -6.94
CA ARG A 534 -23.94 -22.17 -8.03
C ARG A 534 -22.60 -22.73 -7.64
N ILE A 535 -22.39 -24.02 -7.93
CA ILE A 535 -21.12 -24.72 -7.77
C ILE A 535 -20.74 -25.35 -9.11
N ILE A 536 -19.55 -25.06 -9.61
CA ILE A 536 -18.96 -25.69 -10.79
C ILE A 536 -17.59 -26.25 -10.42
N ALA A 537 -17.36 -27.54 -10.67
CA ALA A 537 -16.08 -28.19 -10.44
C ALA A 537 -15.63 -29.04 -11.64
N GLY A 538 -14.34 -28.93 -11.96
CA GLY A 538 -13.60 -29.92 -12.73
C GLY A 538 -13.73 -29.86 -14.25
N ASP A 539 -12.77 -30.52 -14.89
CA ASP A 539 -12.77 -30.84 -16.32
C ASP A 539 -12.54 -32.35 -16.58
N GLY A 540 -12.25 -33.12 -15.53
CA GLY A 540 -11.93 -34.53 -15.55
C GLY A 540 -12.82 -35.37 -14.62
N ALA A 541 -12.89 -36.67 -14.88
CA ALA A 541 -13.75 -37.58 -14.12
C ALA A 541 -13.25 -37.88 -12.69
N GLY A 542 -12.10 -37.31 -12.29
CA GLY A 542 -11.55 -37.40 -10.92
C GLY A 542 -12.01 -36.26 -10.01
N ASP A 543 -12.54 -35.19 -10.59
CA ASP A 543 -12.89 -33.98 -9.86
C ASP A 543 -14.24 -34.13 -9.17
N GLN A 544 -14.33 -33.63 -7.95
CA GLN A 544 -15.48 -33.86 -7.09
C GLN A 544 -16.05 -32.54 -6.56
N VAL A 545 -17.30 -32.60 -6.17
CA VAL A 545 -17.91 -31.61 -5.27
C VAL A 545 -18.19 -32.33 -3.96
N ALA A 546 -17.38 -32.08 -2.93
CA ALA A 546 -17.66 -32.54 -1.58
C ALA A 546 -18.43 -31.43 -0.87
N ILE A 547 -19.65 -31.71 -0.43
CA ILE A 547 -20.52 -30.74 0.22
C ILE A 547 -20.45 -30.89 1.74
N GLY A 548 -20.47 -29.77 2.45
CA GLY A 548 -20.88 -29.72 3.85
C GLY A 548 -22.34 -29.29 3.89
N VAL A 549 -22.64 -28.17 4.53
CA VAL A 549 -24.00 -27.63 4.58
C VAL A 549 -24.22 -26.52 3.55
N ILE A 550 -25.31 -26.59 2.79
CA ILE A 550 -25.71 -25.60 1.80
C ILE A 550 -27.15 -25.17 2.06
N THR A 551 -27.34 -23.89 2.37
CA THR A 551 -28.65 -23.29 2.64
C THR A 551 -28.93 -22.15 1.66
N ALA A 552 -29.87 -22.38 0.73
CA ALA A 552 -30.47 -21.39 -0.16
C ALA A 552 -31.98 -21.30 0.13
N SER A 553 -32.34 -20.85 1.33
CA SER A 553 -33.70 -20.97 1.91
C SER A 553 -34.84 -20.52 0.98
N ALA A 554 -34.62 -19.43 0.23
CA ALA A 554 -35.55 -18.96 -0.80
C ALA A 554 -34.89 -18.87 -2.20
N GLY A 555 -33.79 -19.57 -2.43
CA GLY A 555 -33.09 -19.63 -3.71
C GLY A 555 -33.02 -21.04 -4.29
N ASN A 556 -32.38 -21.15 -5.45
CA ASN A 556 -32.09 -22.44 -6.09
C ASN A 556 -30.60 -22.79 -5.95
N LEU A 557 -30.30 -24.08 -5.92
CA LEU A 557 -28.94 -24.61 -5.94
C LEU A 557 -28.68 -25.32 -7.26
N ALA A 558 -27.62 -24.91 -7.96
CA ALA A 558 -27.14 -25.58 -9.16
C ALA A 558 -25.70 -26.11 -8.97
N ILE A 559 -25.53 -27.42 -9.09
CA ILE A 559 -24.23 -28.09 -9.00
C ILE A 559 -23.89 -28.70 -10.37
N THR A 560 -22.70 -28.43 -10.88
CA THR A 560 -22.16 -29.04 -12.10
C THR A 560 -20.78 -29.58 -11.83
N THR A 561 -20.55 -30.87 -12.07
CA THR A 561 -19.24 -31.51 -11.90
C THR A 561 -18.96 -32.58 -12.95
N SER A 562 -17.71 -32.70 -13.37
CA SER A 562 -17.23 -33.77 -14.25
C SER A 562 -17.09 -35.13 -13.54
N GLY A 563 -17.01 -35.15 -12.21
CA GLY A 563 -17.02 -36.39 -11.42
C GLY A 563 -18.29 -36.51 -10.57
N SER A 564 -18.11 -36.77 -9.27
CA SER A 564 -19.21 -37.05 -8.33
C SER A 564 -19.46 -35.89 -7.38
N VAL A 565 -20.72 -35.71 -7.00
CA VAL A 565 -21.08 -34.93 -5.81
C VAL A 565 -21.18 -35.90 -4.63
N ILE A 566 -20.47 -35.62 -3.55
CA ILE A 566 -20.37 -36.46 -2.37
C ILE A 566 -20.71 -35.64 -1.12
N ASP A 567 -21.34 -36.27 -0.16
CA ASP A 567 -21.47 -35.74 1.19
C ASP A 567 -20.14 -35.95 1.94
N SER A 568 -19.71 -34.92 2.67
CA SER A 568 -18.46 -34.84 3.42
C SER A 568 -18.60 -35.34 4.86
N ASP A 569 -19.81 -35.62 5.32
CA ASP A 569 -20.01 -36.15 6.65
C ASP A 569 -19.42 -37.56 6.80
N THR A 570 -19.07 -37.90 8.03
CA THR A 570 -18.41 -39.18 8.32
C THR A 570 -19.44 -40.29 8.49
N VAL A 571 -19.47 -41.21 7.53
CA VAL A 571 -20.25 -42.46 7.66
C VAL A 571 -19.67 -43.34 8.75
N THR A 572 -20.46 -43.62 9.80
CA THR A 572 -20.13 -44.69 10.76
C THR A 572 -20.59 -46.03 10.22
N ALA A 573 -19.92 -47.13 10.61
CA ALA A 573 -19.93 -48.42 9.91
C ALA A 573 -21.31 -49.08 9.61
N GLU A 574 -22.43 -48.56 10.11
CA GLU A 574 -23.78 -49.08 9.81
C GLU A 574 -24.86 -48.03 9.54
N ALA A 575 -24.55 -46.73 9.50
CA ALA A 575 -25.53 -45.72 9.13
C ALA A 575 -24.87 -44.45 8.57
N ASP A 576 -25.41 -44.04 7.42
CA ASP A 576 -25.48 -42.68 6.95
C ASP A 576 -25.98 -41.76 8.08
N ASP A 577 -25.44 -40.54 8.20
CA ASP A 577 -26.06 -39.59 9.12
C ASP A 577 -27.42 -39.15 8.56
N THR A 578 -28.09 -38.29 9.30
CA THR A 578 -29.43 -37.84 8.90
C THR A 578 -29.50 -36.33 8.92
N THR A 579 -28.34 -35.68 8.94
CA THR A 579 -28.22 -34.22 8.97
C THR A 579 -28.50 -33.69 7.59
N VAL A 580 -29.31 -32.64 7.47
CA VAL A 580 -29.68 -32.12 6.14
C VAL A 580 -28.52 -31.30 5.58
N ASP A 581 -27.93 -31.77 4.49
CA ASP A 581 -26.83 -31.09 3.80
C ASP A 581 -27.35 -29.95 2.94
N ILE A 582 -28.45 -30.17 2.20
CA ILE A 582 -28.96 -29.21 1.22
C ILE A 582 -30.38 -28.75 1.57
N VAL A 583 -30.53 -27.45 1.76
CA VAL A 583 -31.83 -26.76 1.85
C VAL A 583 -31.96 -25.77 0.70
N ALA A 584 -32.93 -25.96 -0.20
CA ALA A 584 -33.16 -25.05 -1.33
C ALA A 584 -34.61 -25.12 -1.85
N GLN A 585 -35.10 -24.09 -2.56
CA GLN A 585 -36.38 -24.19 -3.27
C GLN A 585 -36.32 -25.20 -4.42
N GLY A 586 -35.20 -25.20 -5.14
CA GLY A 586 -34.94 -26.07 -6.26
C GLY A 586 -33.48 -26.52 -6.28
N LEU A 587 -33.26 -27.79 -6.61
CA LEU A 587 -31.95 -28.42 -6.72
C LEU A 587 -31.76 -28.96 -8.14
N ARG A 588 -30.76 -28.44 -8.84
CA ARG A 588 -30.31 -28.93 -10.14
C ARG A 588 -28.88 -29.47 -10.06
N VAL A 589 -28.70 -30.71 -10.51
CA VAL A 589 -27.38 -31.36 -10.56
C VAL A 589 -27.09 -31.91 -11.95
N ASP A 590 -25.91 -31.63 -12.50
CA ASP A 590 -25.33 -32.33 -13.65
C ASP A 590 -23.96 -32.89 -13.23
N ALA A 591 -23.91 -34.18 -12.94
CA ALA A 591 -22.72 -34.88 -12.47
C ALA A 591 -22.23 -35.90 -13.52
N GLY A 592 -20.92 -35.95 -13.73
CA GLY A 592 -20.32 -36.87 -14.68
C GLY A 592 -20.27 -38.32 -14.19
N LYS A 593 -20.24 -38.57 -12.87
CA LYS A 593 -20.15 -39.92 -12.28
C LYS A 593 -21.32 -40.30 -11.38
N GLY A 594 -21.62 -39.51 -10.35
CA GLY A 594 -22.65 -39.82 -9.36
C GLY A 594 -23.11 -38.61 -8.53
N PHE A 595 -24.27 -38.75 -7.89
CA PHE A 595 -24.79 -37.80 -6.90
C PHE A 595 -25.14 -38.59 -5.64
N GLY A 596 -24.34 -38.44 -4.58
CA GLY A 596 -24.31 -39.40 -3.47
C GLY A 596 -23.59 -40.71 -3.86
N LEU A 597 -23.22 -41.50 -2.86
CA LEU A 597 -22.43 -42.72 -2.99
C LEU A 597 -23.30 -43.96 -2.74
N LEU A 598 -23.40 -44.83 -3.75
CA LEU A 598 -23.99 -46.17 -3.66
C LEU A 598 -22.91 -47.26 -3.44
N ALA A 599 -23.35 -48.46 -3.07
CA ALA A 599 -22.45 -49.60 -2.94
C ALA A 599 -21.83 -49.95 -4.30
N GLY A 600 -20.51 -50.10 -4.34
CA GLY A 600 -19.77 -50.37 -5.58
C GLY A 600 -19.48 -49.14 -6.44
N ASN A 601 -19.55 -47.94 -5.86
CA ASN A 601 -19.17 -46.69 -6.52
C ASN A 601 -17.70 -46.71 -7.00
N SER A 602 -17.40 -45.88 -8.01
CA SER A 602 -16.07 -45.78 -8.62
C SER A 602 -14.98 -45.26 -7.69
N LEU A 603 -15.34 -44.63 -6.56
CA LEU A 603 -14.42 -44.11 -5.56
C LEU A 603 -14.05 -45.15 -4.48
N SER A 604 -14.71 -46.31 -4.48
CA SER A 604 -14.55 -47.35 -3.44
C SER A 604 -14.79 -46.83 -2.01
N LEU A 605 -15.58 -45.75 -1.89
CA LEU A 605 -15.98 -45.17 -0.61
C LEU A 605 -17.24 -45.87 -0.05
N ALA A 606 -17.53 -45.63 1.22
CA ALA A 606 -18.74 -46.13 1.85
C ALA A 606 -20.01 -45.57 1.17
N VAL A 607 -21.14 -46.25 1.37
CA VAL A 607 -22.44 -45.71 0.97
C VAL A 607 -22.72 -44.48 1.82
N ASN A 608 -23.04 -43.37 1.16
CA ASN A 608 -23.40 -42.11 1.78
C ASN A 608 -24.45 -41.43 0.89
N ALA A 609 -25.61 -41.09 1.40
CA ALA A 609 -26.60 -40.33 0.63
C ALA A 609 -26.20 -38.86 0.56
N ILE A 610 -27.01 -38.08 -0.16
CA ILE A 610 -27.05 -36.64 0.03
C ILE A 610 -28.38 -36.34 0.69
N GLU A 611 -28.34 -35.66 1.83
CA GLU A 611 -29.49 -35.37 2.64
C GLU A 611 -30.06 -34.02 2.22
N THR A 612 -31.34 -34.00 1.86
CA THR A 612 -31.97 -32.84 1.22
C THR A 612 -33.29 -32.46 1.89
N SER A 613 -33.58 -31.16 1.87
CA SER A 613 -34.91 -30.60 2.03
C SER A 613 -35.14 -29.61 0.89
N VAL A 614 -35.73 -30.12 -0.20
CA VAL A 614 -35.86 -29.37 -1.45
C VAL A 614 -37.24 -29.53 -2.06
N GLY A 615 -37.79 -28.42 -2.56
CA GLY A 615 -39.11 -28.45 -3.18
C GLY A 615 -39.14 -29.21 -4.51
N VAL A 616 -38.11 -29.00 -5.35
CA VAL A 616 -37.98 -29.67 -6.66
C VAL A 616 -36.55 -30.15 -6.86
N VAL A 617 -36.38 -31.37 -7.37
CA VAL A 617 -35.07 -31.92 -7.74
C VAL A 617 -35.01 -32.31 -9.22
N SER A 618 -33.88 -31.97 -9.86
CA SER A 618 -33.52 -32.36 -11.21
C SER A 618 -32.05 -32.79 -11.25
N VAL A 619 -31.79 -34.09 -11.19
CA VAL A 619 -30.44 -34.66 -11.19
C VAL A 619 -30.20 -35.44 -12.48
N VAL A 620 -29.09 -35.13 -13.15
CA VAL A 620 -28.56 -35.88 -14.29
C VAL A 620 -27.20 -36.45 -13.89
N VAL A 621 -27.07 -37.76 -14.02
CA VAL A 621 -25.80 -38.48 -13.83
C VAL A 621 -25.45 -39.21 -15.13
N ARG A 622 -24.23 -39.00 -15.64
CA ARG A 622 -23.78 -39.60 -16.92
C ARG A 622 -22.90 -40.84 -16.75
N GLY A 623 -22.46 -41.13 -15.53
CA GLY A 623 -21.53 -42.21 -15.20
C GLY A 623 -22.19 -43.37 -14.44
N SER A 624 -21.34 -44.20 -13.83
CA SER A 624 -21.75 -45.48 -13.25
C SER A 624 -22.18 -45.43 -11.78
N ASP A 625 -21.97 -44.32 -11.08
CA ASP A 625 -22.06 -44.29 -9.62
C ASP A 625 -23.48 -44.06 -9.10
N GLY A 626 -24.40 -43.66 -10.00
CA GLY A 626 -25.83 -43.57 -9.72
C GLY A 626 -26.23 -42.33 -8.92
N ILE A 627 -27.41 -42.41 -8.31
CA ILE A 627 -28.03 -41.33 -7.54
C ILE A 627 -28.48 -41.93 -6.19
N ASN A 628 -27.97 -41.39 -5.08
CA ASN A 628 -28.36 -41.72 -3.72
C ASN A 628 -28.77 -40.43 -2.99
N ILE A 629 -30.06 -40.28 -2.70
CA ILE A 629 -30.62 -39.07 -2.09
C ILE A 629 -31.54 -39.51 -0.96
N ARG A 630 -31.43 -38.83 0.17
CA ARG A 630 -32.39 -38.92 1.24
C ARG A 630 -33.07 -37.57 1.39
N GLU A 631 -34.37 -37.54 1.19
CA GLU A 631 -35.14 -36.31 1.32
C GLU A 631 -35.96 -36.35 2.61
N SER A 632 -36.03 -35.20 3.29
CA SER A 632 -36.60 -35.06 4.62
C SER A 632 -38.08 -34.63 4.63
N ASP A 633 -38.61 -34.16 3.50
CA ASP A 633 -39.98 -33.66 3.35
C ASP A 633 -40.77 -34.31 2.18
N ALA A 634 -41.35 -33.52 1.27
CA ALA A 634 -42.10 -34.06 0.13
C ALA A 634 -41.43 -33.67 -1.19
N LEU A 635 -40.76 -34.63 -1.83
CA LEU A 635 -39.98 -34.40 -3.04
C LEU A 635 -40.82 -34.39 -4.33
N LEU A 636 -40.74 -33.31 -5.11
CA LEU A 636 -41.18 -33.28 -6.51
C LEU A 636 -39.99 -33.52 -7.45
N ILE A 637 -40.08 -34.56 -8.28
CA ILE A 637 -39.13 -34.81 -9.38
C ILE A 637 -39.70 -34.16 -10.65
N GLY A 638 -39.00 -33.19 -11.23
CA GLY A 638 -39.50 -32.48 -12.41
C GLY A 638 -38.49 -31.53 -13.03
N THR A 639 -38.86 -30.93 -14.17
CA THR A 639 -38.05 -29.88 -14.80
C THR A 639 -38.22 -28.57 -14.03
N GLU A 640 -37.14 -28.06 -13.44
CA GLU A 640 -37.12 -26.73 -12.82
C GLU A 640 -37.59 -25.63 -13.79
N ILE A 641 -38.31 -24.64 -13.23
CA ILE A 641 -38.64 -23.38 -13.90
C ILE A 641 -37.37 -22.51 -13.87
N SER A 642 -36.52 -22.61 -14.89
CA SER A 642 -35.36 -21.76 -15.24
C SER A 642 -34.72 -20.92 -14.12
N CYS A 643 -33.53 -21.33 -13.65
CA CYS A 643 -32.47 -20.41 -13.25
C CYS A 643 -32.12 -19.48 -14.43
N CYS A 644 -32.77 -18.32 -14.52
CA CYS A 644 -32.31 -17.06 -15.13
C CYS A 644 -33.51 -16.12 -15.33
N ARG A 645 -33.75 -15.20 -14.39
CA ARG A 645 -34.52 -13.98 -14.66
C ARG A 645 -33.55 -12.86 -15.03
N ARG A 646 -33.20 -12.72 -16.32
CA ARG A 646 -32.64 -11.46 -16.84
C ARG A 646 -33.78 -10.47 -17.08
N PRO A 647 -33.70 -9.20 -16.64
CA PRO A 647 -34.63 -8.17 -17.06
C PRO A 647 -34.17 -7.60 -18.42
N GLY A 648 -34.94 -7.85 -19.50
CA GLY A 648 -34.83 -7.13 -20.78
C GLY A 648 -34.65 -8.01 -22.03
N PRO A 649 -35.21 -7.62 -23.20
CA PRO A 649 -35.37 -8.53 -24.34
C PRO A 649 -34.16 -8.47 -25.28
N ILE A 650 -33.57 -9.62 -25.61
CA ILE A 650 -32.69 -9.75 -26.79
C ILE A 650 -33.11 -10.99 -27.58
N GLN A 651 -33.10 -10.77 -28.89
CA GLN A 651 -33.80 -11.49 -29.93
C GLN A 651 -33.36 -12.94 -30.16
N THR A 652 -34.35 -13.68 -30.66
CA THR A 652 -34.29 -14.98 -31.30
C THR A 652 -33.15 -15.15 -32.31
N SER A 653 -32.31 -16.15 -32.11
CA SER A 653 -31.92 -17.12 -33.15
C SER A 653 -31.11 -18.25 -32.49
N TRP A 654 -31.17 -19.44 -33.08
CA TRP A 654 -30.55 -20.71 -32.64
C TRP A 654 -31.42 -21.66 -31.81
N LEU A 655 -32.48 -22.18 -32.45
CA LEU A 655 -32.89 -23.58 -32.25
C LEU A 655 -33.20 -24.21 -33.60
N ARG A 656 -32.37 -25.15 -34.05
CA ARG A 656 -32.73 -26.13 -35.09
C ARG A 656 -32.19 -27.50 -34.71
N ARG A 657 -33.12 -28.45 -34.71
CA ARG A 657 -33.01 -29.92 -34.73
C ARG A 657 -32.78 -30.62 -33.39
N MET A 658 -33.86 -31.20 -32.84
CA MET A 658 -34.09 -32.66 -32.78
C MET A 658 -35.56 -32.96 -32.35
N PRO A 659 -36.06 -34.20 -32.54
CA PRO A 659 -37.40 -34.45 -33.10
C PRO A 659 -38.54 -34.65 -32.09
N THR A 660 -39.75 -34.59 -32.67
CA THR A 660 -41.12 -34.64 -32.16
C THR A 660 -41.45 -35.76 -31.17
N CYS A 661 -42.04 -35.41 -30.03
CA CYS A 661 -42.98 -36.26 -29.28
C CYS A 661 -44.42 -36.01 -29.79
N GLU A 662 -45.09 -37.08 -30.21
CA GLU A 662 -46.50 -37.14 -30.57
C GLU A 662 -47.40 -36.79 -29.37
N ALA A 663 -48.40 -35.94 -29.62
CA ALA A 663 -49.46 -35.63 -28.67
C ALA A 663 -50.57 -36.69 -28.73
N ALA A 664 -50.96 -37.23 -27.58
CA ALA A 664 -52.19 -38.01 -27.44
C ALA A 664 -53.44 -37.09 -27.47
N PRO A 665 -54.56 -37.51 -28.08
CA PRO A 665 -55.72 -36.64 -28.29
C PRO A 665 -56.63 -36.56 -27.05
N ALA A 666 -57.15 -35.36 -26.83
CA ALA A 666 -58.19 -35.07 -25.85
C ALA A 666 -59.54 -35.68 -26.26
N THR A 667 -60.23 -36.32 -25.31
CA THR A 667 -61.68 -36.62 -25.43
C THR A 667 -62.47 -35.79 -24.42
N SER A 668 -63.48 -35.10 -24.93
CA SER A 668 -64.48 -34.32 -24.21
C SER A 668 -65.52 -35.21 -23.51
N ARG A 669 -65.69 -35.06 -22.20
CA ARG A 669 -66.90 -34.58 -21.50
C ARG A 669 -66.72 -34.66 -20.00
#